data_AF-A0A966QJ71-F1
#
_entry.id   AF-A0A966QJ71-F1
#
_cell.length_a   1.000
_cell.length_b   1.000
_cell.length_c   1.000
_cell.angle_alpha   90.00
_cell.angle_beta   90.00
_cell.angle_gamma   90.00
#
_symmetry.space_group_name_H-M   'P 1'
#
loop_
_entity.id
_entity.type
_entity.pdbx_description
1 polymer ?
#
loop_
_entity_poly.entity_id
_entity_poly.type
_entity_poly.pdbx_seq_one_letter_code
_entity_poly.pdbx_strand_id
1 'polypeptide(L)'
;AKPRTPGAPAAKPMAAMRKRKKETTRQRQRRRAMELRASREAKQVRPEMLVVPEGNLTVQELADKLSVESSEIIKSLFFKGVIATVTQTLDLSTIEAVAEEFGVPVLEDDVQEAAKKTVEMIEESDLAHLIRRPPVVTVMGHVDHGKTSLLDSIRKTRVTAGEAGGITQHIGAYQVEVPHGGEQRKITFLDTPGHEAFTAMRARGTKVTDVAVLVVAADDGVRPQTLEAISHARAAEVPIVVAINKIDKEGASPDRVKQELSALDLVAEDWGGTTVMVPVSAIKGENVDKLLEMILLVTEVEDLQANPERMAKGTVIEAHLDKAKGPVATLLVQNGTLRAGDVLAAGPVLGKVRAMVDDTGKRVKEAGPSYAVEALGFSEVPTAGDEFEVYPDEKTARAVVGDRANEARATRLAQQMASRRVSLASMSSQASEGDLKELNLILKADVQGSVEAILGSLEQLPQGEVQVRVLLSAPGEITETDVDLAAASGAVIVGFNTSMAPGAKRAADATGVDVRDYDVIYKLLEDIQLAMEGLLEPELVEEALGEAEVRAVFTIGKSAVAGCYVTNGKLQRNCKVRVFRGKEKVYEGDLDSLRRNKDDVKEVATGFECGIGTDRFTGWQEGDRVSAFKLVTQRRTLST
;
A
#
# COMPACT_ATOMS: atom_id res chain seq x y z
N ALA A 1 90.42 29.96 -30.21
CA ALA A 1 90.53 30.71 -31.49
C ALA A 1 89.13 30.88 -32.11
N LYS A 2 88.95 31.82 -33.06
CA LYS A 2 87.79 31.87 -33.99
C LYS A 2 87.99 30.83 -35.12
N PRO A 3 87.04 30.52 -36.05
CA PRO A 3 85.68 31.04 -36.30
C PRO A 3 84.62 29.87 -36.38
N ARG A 4 83.36 29.94 -36.87
CA ARG A 4 82.38 30.98 -37.30
C ARG A 4 80.92 30.46 -37.19
N THR A 5 79.94 31.33 -37.45
CA THR A 5 78.51 31.12 -37.80
C THR A 5 78.33 30.66 -39.29
N PRO A 6 77.12 30.47 -39.91
CA PRO A 6 75.70 30.47 -39.42
C PRO A 6 74.74 29.34 -39.95
N GLY A 7 73.55 29.20 -39.33
CA GLY A 7 72.18 29.11 -39.92
C GLY A 7 71.72 28.18 -41.08
N ALA A 8 70.74 27.30 -40.76
CA ALA A 8 69.52 26.92 -41.53
C ALA A 8 69.60 26.25 -42.95
N PRO A 9 68.52 25.61 -43.50
CA PRO A 9 67.27 25.05 -42.94
C PRO A 9 67.08 23.52 -43.27
N ALA A 10 65.84 23.05 -43.52
CA ALA A 10 65.38 21.64 -43.71
C ALA A 10 65.91 20.92 -44.98
N ALA A 11 65.74 19.59 -45.22
CA ALA A 11 64.69 18.64 -44.78
C ALA A 11 65.05 17.12 -44.81
N LYS A 12 64.02 16.26 -44.66
CA LYS A 12 63.87 14.77 -44.78
C LYS A 12 64.81 14.07 -45.80
N PRO A 13 65.12 12.74 -45.70
CA PRO A 13 64.29 11.60 -45.21
C PRO A 13 65.07 10.66 -44.22
N MET A 14 64.76 9.39 -43.88
CA MET A 14 63.91 8.29 -44.40
C MET A 14 63.25 7.46 -43.27
N ALA A 15 62.28 6.62 -43.61
CA ALA A 15 61.69 5.63 -42.70
C ALA A 15 62.55 4.36 -42.58
N ALA A 16 62.83 3.91 -41.35
CA ALA A 16 63.48 2.63 -41.05
C ALA A 16 62.52 1.70 -40.28
N MET A 17 61.88 0.78 -40.99
CA MET A 17 60.81 -0.08 -40.45
C MET A 17 61.36 -1.19 -39.54
N ARG A 18 61.31 -1.03 -38.21
CA ARG A 18 61.72 -2.07 -37.25
C ARG A 18 60.52 -2.66 -36.49
N LYS A 19 60.24 -3.93 -36.74
CA LYS A 19 59.05 -4.68 -36.28
C LYS A 19 58.92 -4.69 -34.74
N ARG A 20 57.75 -4.30 -34.22
CA ARG A 20 57.27 -4.72 -32.88
C ARG A 20 56.13 -5.74 -33.03
N LYS A 21 55.88 -6.49 -31.95
CA LYS A 21 55.09 -7.74 -31.89
C LYS A 21 53.87 -7.79 -32.84
N LYS A 22 53.75 -8.88 -33.62
CA LYS A 22 52.46 -9.28 -34.21
C LYS A 22 51.45 -9.40 -33.07
N GLU A 23 50.30 -8.75 -33.17
CA GLU A 23 49.14 -9.13 -32.36
C GLU A 23 48.81 -10.60 -32.60
N THR A 24 48.39 -11.29 -31.53
CA THR A 24 47.85 -12.65 -31.68
C THR A 24 46.51 -12.59 -32.40
N THR A 25 46.16 -13.64 -33.15
CA THR A 25 44.90 -13.70 -33.93
C THR A 25 43.67 -13.37 -33.07
N ARG A 26 43.69 -13.80 -31.80
CA ARG A 26 42.67 -13.54 -30.76
C ARG A 26 42.46 -12.05 -30.48
N GLN A 27 43.51 -11.24 -30.44
CA GLN A 27 43.41 -9.78 -30.20
C GLN A 27 42.82 -9.07 -31.42
N ARG A 28 43.30 -9.42 -32.62
CA ARG A 28 42.83 -8.85 -33.87
C ARG A 28 41.36 -9.20 -34.16
N GLN A 29 40.92 -10.40 -33.76
CA GLN A 29 39.51 -10.80 -33.77
C GLN A 29 38.67 -10.01 -32.75
N ARG A 30 39.14 -9.87 -31.49
CA ARG A 30 38.44 -9.08 -30.46
C ARG A 30 38.20 -7.64 -30.89
N ARG A 31 39.22 -6.97 -31.44
CA ARG A 31 39.09 -5.59 -31.94
C ARG A 31 38.07 -5.50 -33.09
N ARG A 32 38.17 -6.38 -34.08
CA ARG A 32 37.27 -6.37 -35.25
C ARG A 32 35.82 -6.68 -34.87
N ALA A 33 35.57 -7.51 -33.86
CA ALA A 33 34.25 -7.77 -33.31
C ALA A 33 33.67 -6.56 -32.54
N MET A 34 34.52 -5.79 -31.86
CA MET A 34 34.13 -4.55 -31.17
C MET A 34 33.80 -3.43 -32.17
N GLU A 35 34.61 -3.28 -33.23
CA GLU A 35 34.36 -2.34 -34.34
C GLU A 35 33.08 -2.71 -35.14
N LEU A 36 32.74 -4.01 -35.24
CA LEU A 36 31.49 -4.49 -35.85
C LEU A 36 30.24 -4.31 -34.97
N ARG A 37 30.38 -4.37 -33.63
CA ARG A 37 29.27 -4.03 -32.72
C ARG A 37 28.90 -2.56 -32.83
N ALA A 38 29.89 -1.68 -32.70
CA ALA A 38 29.69 -0.23 -32.83
C ALA A 38 29.08 0.19 -34.19
N SER A 39 29.30 -0.58 -35.26
CA SER A 39 28.67 -0.33 -36.57
C SER A 39 27.29 -0.96 -36.76
N ARG A 40 26.88 -1.90 -35.90
CA ARG A 40 25.50 -2.44 -35.84
C ARG A 40 24.59 -1.57 -34.95
N GLU A 41 25.09 -1.19 -33.78
CA GLU A 41 24.39 -0.34 -32.79
C GLU A 41 23.93 0.99 -33.41
N ALA A 42 24.66 1.52 -34.39
CA ALA A 42 24.34 2.77 -35.09
C ALA A 42 23.32 2.64 -36.25
N LYS A 43 22.59 1.53 -36.40
CA LYS A 43 21.76 1.31 -37.61
C LYS A 43 20.40 0.63 -37.47
N GLN A 44 19.94 0.28 -36.26
CA GLN A 44 18.54 -0.10 -36.02
C GLN A 44 17.73 1.13 -35.59
N VAL A 45 16.91 1.65 -36.50
CA VAL A 45 15.75 2.45 -36.10
C VAL A 45 14.71 1.45 -35.62
N ARG A 46 14.32 1.54 -34.34
CA ARG A 46 13.35 0.64 -33.71
C ARG A 46 11.93 1.19 -33.91
N PRO A 47 10.88 0.34 -33.97
CA PRO A 47 9.51 0.82 -33.91
C PRO A 47 9.24 1.50 -32.56
N GLU A 48 8.34 2.49 -32.52
CA GLU A 48 8.00 3.21 -31.29
C GLU A 48 7.03 2.43 -30.38
N MET A 49 6.46 1.31 -30.86
CA MET A 49 5.51 0.46 -30.13
C MET A 49 5.41 -0.95 -30.77
N LEU A 50 5.03 -1.95 -29.98
CA LEU A 50 4.76 -3.33 -30.39
C LEU A 50 3.31 -3.70 -30.03
N VAL A 51 2.60 -4.41 -30.90
CA VAL A 51 1.23 -4.94 -30.61
C VAL A 51 1.23 -6.46 -30.71
N VAL A 52 0.57 -7.12 -29.75
CA VAL A 52 0.52 -8.58 -29.60
C VAL A 52 -0.95 -9.04 -29.49
N PRO A 53 -1.42 -9.94 -30.37
CA PRO A 53 -2.76 -10.53 -30.25
C PRO A 53 -2.79 -11.63 -29.17
N GLU A 54 -4.00 -12.05 -28.75
CA GLU A 54 -4.29 -13.01 -27.66
C GLU A 54 -3.73 -14.46 -27.81
N GLY A 55 -2.67 -14.67 -28.60
CA GLY A 55 -1.99 -15.94 -28.76
C GLY A 55 -0.48 -15.77 -28.87
N ASN A 56 0.24 -16.22 -27.84
CA ASN A 56 1.69 -16.34 -27.68
C ASN A 56 2.49 -16.39 -29.00
N LEU A 57 3.23 -15.32 -29.32
CA LEU A 57 4.17 -15.27 -30.45
C LEU A 57 5.34 -16.24 -30.24
N THR A 58 5.89 -16.83 -31.32
CA THR A 58 7.16 -17.55 -31.22
C THR A 58 8.37 -16.62 -31.10
N VAL A 59 9.47 -17.15 -30.57
CA VAL A 59 10.81 -16.51 -30.54
C VAL A 59 11.22 -15.93 -31.91
N GLN A 60 10.84 -16.59 -33.01
CA GLN A 60 11.12 -16.11 -34.36
C GLN A 60 10.26 -14.91 -34.74
N GLU A 61 8.94 -14.97 -34.53
CA GLU A 61 8.00 -13.91 -34.90
C GLU A 61 8.21 -12.63 -34.07
N LEU A 62 8.61 -12.78 -32.79
CA LEU A 62 9.02 -11.65 -31.95
C LEU A 62 10.29 -10.95 -32.49
N ALA A 63 11.24 -11.73 -33.03
CA ALA A 63 12.48 -11.20 -33.59
C ALA A 63 12.23 -10.38 -34.88
N ASP A 64 11.37 -10.90 -35.76
CA ASP A 64 10.99 -10.22 -36.99
C ASP A 64 10.19 -8.94 -36.71
N LYS A 65 9.29 -8.92 -35.71
CA LYS A 65 8.59 -7.70 -35.26
C LYS A 65 9.53 -6.65 -34.65
N LEU A 66 10.45 -7.05 -33.77
CA LEU A 66 11.41 -6.13 -33.12
C LEU A 66 12.60 -5.76 -34.04
N SER A 67 12.69 -6.30 -35.26
CA SER A 67 13.78 -6.07 -36.22
C SER A 67 15.18 -6.43 -35.70
N VAL A 68 15.28 -7.50 -34.90
CA VAL A 68 16.51 -8.02 -34.28
C VAL A 68 16.79 -9.46 -34.71
N GLU A 69 18.03 -9.95 -34.59
CA GLU A 69 18.29 -11.37 -34.82
C GLU A 69 17.68 -12.22 -33.69
N SER A 70 16.99 -13.31 -34.01
CA SER A 70 16.41 -14.23 -33.00
C SER A 70 17.48 -14.81 -32.05
N SER A 71 18.75 -14.82 -32.47
CA SER A 71 19.87 -15.19 -31.60
C SER A 71 20.14 -14.19 -30.48
N GLU A 72 19.70 -12.94 -30.59
CA GLU A 72 19.83 -11.91 -29.55
C GLU A 72 18.62 -11.94 -28.61
N ILE A 73 17.41 -12.21 -29.11
CA ILE A 73 16.25 -12.56 -28.27
C ILE A 73 16.54 -13.80 -27.44
N ILE A 74 17.01 -14.91 -28.03
CA ILE A 74 17.38 -16.11 -27.26
C ILE A 74 18.46 -15.82 -26.21
N LYS A 75 19.32 -14.80 -26.39
CA LYS A 75 20.27 -14.37 -25.35
C LYS A 75 19.60 -13.53 -24.26
N SER A 76 18.73 -12.58 -24.59
CA SER A 76 17.93 -11.81 -23.62
C SER A 76 17.10 -12.76 -22.75
N LEU A 77 16.35 -13.67 -23.38
CA LEU A 77 15.62 -14.76 -22.74
C LEU A 77 16.53 -15.60 -21.83
N PHE A 78 17.68 -16.06 -22.32
CA PHE A 78 18.64 -16.85 -21.53
C PHE A 78 19.24 -16.07 -20.34
N PHE A 79 19.48 -14.77 -20.47
CA PHE A 79 19.90 -13.91 -19.34
C PHE A 79 18.76 -13.66 -18.34
N LYS A 80 17.52 -13.56 -18.82
CA LYS A 80 16.28 -13.54 -18.03
C LYS A 80 15.85 -14.94 -17.55
N GLY A 81 16.67 -15.97 -17.79
CA GLY A 81 16.50 -17.35 -17.29
C GLY A 81 15.67 -18.30 -18.17
N VAL A 82 15.02 -17.80 -19.22
CA VAL A 82 14.16 -18.58 -20.12
C VAL A 82 14.99 -19.24 -21.23
N ILE A 83 15.15 -20.57 -21.15
CA ILE A 83 15.84 -21.35 -22.20
C ILE A 83 14.83 -21.70 -23.31
N ALA A 84 14.66 -20.78 -24.26
CA ALA A 84 13.75 -20.96 -25.40
C ALA A 84 14.45 -21.47 -26.67
N THR A 85 13.72 -22.26 -27.48
CA THR A 85 14.14 -22.62 -28.85
C THR A 85 13.45 -21.74 -29.90
N VAL A 86 14.00 -21.66 -31.13
CA VAL A 86 13.54 -20.69 -32.16
C VAL A 86 12.04 -20.82 -32.50
N THR A 87 11.49 -22.04 -32.42
CA THR A 87 10.08 -22.36 -32.71
C THR A 87 9.21 -22.45 -31.45
N GLN A 88 9.72 -22.01 -30.30
CA GLN A 88 8.96 -22.03 -29.05
C GLN A 88 8.09 -20.78 -28.96
N THR A 89 6.81 -20.99 -28.67
CA THR A 89 5.86 -19.94 -28.28
C THR A 89 6.26 -19.33 -26.94
N LEU A 90 6.22 -18.01 -26.86
CA LEU A 90 6.53 -17.22 -25.67
C LEU A 90 5.24 -16.65 -25.09
N ASP A 91 5.11 -16.73 -23.76
CA ASP A 91 4.10 -16.00 -23.01
C ASP A 91 4.26 -14.47 -23.17
N LEU A 92 3.15 -13.77 -22.95
CA LEU A 92 3.02 -12.33 -23.15
C LEU A 92 4.04 -11.54 -22.29
N SER A 93 4.15 -11.87 -21.01
CA SER A 93 5.18 -11.35 -20.09
C SER A 93 6.63 -11.53 -20.59
N THR A 94 6.92 -12.64 -21.29
CA THR A 94 8.24 -12.91 -21.87
C THR A 94 8.45 -12.17 -23.19
N ILE A 95 7.38 -11.84 -23.93
CA ILE A 95 7.41 -10.95 -25.09
C ILE A 95 7.67 -9.51 -24.65
N GLU A 96 6.96 -9.01 -23.65
CA GLU A 96 7.15 -7.69 -23.05
C GLU A 96 8.55 -7.49 -22.49
N ALA A 97 9.02 -8.41 -21.63
CA ALA A 97 10.32 -8.31 -21.01
C ALA A 97 11.48 -8.29 -22.03
N VAL A 98 11.29 -8.86 -23.23
CA VAL A 98 12.25 -8.74 -24.33
C VAL A 98 12.10 -7.40 -25.05
N ALA A 99 10.87 -6.98 -25.37
CA ALA A 99 10.58 -5.71 -26.05
C ALA A 99 11.07 -4.48 -25.24
N GLU A 100 10.93 -4.52 -23.92
CA GLU A 100 11.44 -3.50 -22.98
C GLU A 100 12.98 -3.38 -23.03
N GLU A 101 13.72 -4.50 -23.12
CA GLU A 101 15.19 -4.48 -23.28
C GLU A 101 15.62 -3.86 -24.62
N PHE A 102 14.74 -3.96 -25.64
CA PHE A 102 14.87 -3.24 -26.90
C PHE A 102 14.18 -1.86 -26.90
N GLY A 103 13.67 -1.38 -25.76
CA GLY A 103 13.09 -0.04 -25.62
C GLY A 103 11.86 0.21 -26.48
N VAL A 104 11.08 -0.84 -26.77
CA VAL A 104 9.82 -0.77 -27.51
C VAL A 104 8.70 -1.10 -26.53
N PRO A 105 7.82 -0.15 -26.15
CA PRO A 105 6.66 -0.45 -25.31
C PRO A 105 5.71 -1.40 -26.04
N VAL A 106 5.11 -2.32 -25.30
CA VAL A 106 4.07 -3.22 -25.81
C VAL A 106 2.70 -2.65 -25.45
N LEU A 107 1.74 -2.82 -26.36
CA LEU A 107 0.33 -2.86 -26.01
C LEU A 107 -0.20 -4.27 -26.26
N GLU A 108 -0.82 -4.83 -25.22
CA GLU A 108 -1.79 -5.90 -25.37
C GLU A 108 -3.02 -5.31 -26.08
N ASP A 109 -3.68 -6.07 -26.96
CA ASP A 109 -4.88 -5.60 -27.69
C ASP A 109 -6.14 -5.73 -26.82
N ASP A 110 -6.05 -5.19 -25.61
CA ASP A 110 -7.08 -5.24 -24.56
C ASP A 110 -8.23 -4.28 -24.88
N VAL A 111 -9.03 -4.72 -25.86
CA VAL A 111 -10.35 -4.16 -26.18
C VAL A 111 -11.40 -5.21 -25.82
N GLN A 112 -11.38 -5.73 -24.58
CA GLN A 112 -12.33 -6.79 -24.17
C GLN A 112 -12.57 -7.09 -22.67
N GLU A 113 -11.86 -6.56 -21.66
CA GLU A 113 -12.10 -7.02 -20.26
C GLU A 113 -13.49 -6.63 -19.71
N ALA A 114 -13.98 -5.41 -19.97
CA ALA A 114 -15.34 -4.99 -19.65
C ALA A 114 -16.40 -5.95 -20.22
N ALA A 115 -16.21 -6.36 -21.48
CA ALA A 115 -17.09 -7.31 -22.16
C ALA A 115 -16.93 -8.74 -21.62
N LYS A 116 -15.70 -9.20 -21.34
CA LYS A 116 -15.39 -10.55 -20.84
C LYS A 116 -16.10 -10.86 -19.52
N LYS A 117 -16.26 -9.91 -18.60
CA LYS A 117 -17.04 -10.14 -17.35
C LYS A 117 -18.47 -10.64 -17.62
N THR A 118 -19.10 -10.15 -18.68
CA THR A 118 -20.44 -10.57 -19.11
C THR A 118 -20.37 -11.80 -20.02
N VAL A 119 -19.41 -11.84 -20.95
CA VAL A 119 -19.29 -12.89 -21.99
C VAL A 119 -18.71 -14.20 -21.47
N GLU A 120 -17.72 -14.22 -20.58
CA GLU A 120 -17.19 -15.47 -19.99
C GLU A 120 -18.18 -16.14 -19.03
N MET A 121 -19.17 -15.39 -18.52
CA MET A 121 -20.26 -15.92 -17.72
C MET A 121 -21.45 -16.44 -18.56
N ILE A 122 -21.49 -16.16 -19.86
CA ILE A 122 -22.62 -16.42 -20.76
C ILE A 122 -22.14 -17.26 -21.95
N GLU A 123 -22.50 -18.54 -21.97
CA GLU A 123 -22.21 -19.41 -23.11
C GLU A 123 -23.17 -19.13 -24.28
N GLU A 124 -22.83 -19.57 -25.50
CA GLU A 124 -23.76 -19.58 -26.65
C GLU A 124 -25.09 -20.30 -26.34
N SER A 125 -25.08 -21.22 -25.38
CA SER A 125 -26.24 -21.96 -24.89
C SER A 125 -27.22 -21.11 -24.06
N ASP A 126 -26.76 -19.99 -23.49
CA ASP A 126 -27.55 -19.14 -22.59
C ASP A 126 -28.39 -18.08 -23.30
N LEU A 127 -28.08 -17.76 -24.56
CA LEU A 127 -28.67 -16.67 -25.34
C LEU A 127 -30.21 -16.69 -25.42
N ALA A 128 -30.85 -17.84 -25.18
CA ALA A 128 -32.31 -18.00 -25.14
C ALA A 128 -32.95 -17.74 -23.76
N HIS A 129 -32.16 -17.67 -22.70
CA HIS A 129 -32.59 -17.57 -21.29
C HIS A 129 -32.03 -16.33 -20.56
N LEU A 130 -31.33 -15.45 -21.28
CA LEU A 130 -30.85 -14.18 -20.73
C LEU A 130 -32.02 -13.27 -20.34
N ILE A 131 -32.01 -12.83 -19.08
CA ILE A 131 -32.86 -11.74 -18.60
C ILE A 131 -31.98 -10.55 -18.23
N ARG A 132 -32.56 -9.35 -18.29
CA ARG A 132 -31.90 -8.15 -17.79
C ARG A 132 -31.77 -8.19 -16.27
N ARG A 133 -30.55 -7.98 -15.75
CA ARG A 133 -30.24 -8.02 -14.31
C ARG A 133 -30.26 -6.61 -13.67
N PRO A 134 -30.47 -6.49 -12.35
CA PRO A 134 -30.20 -5.25 -11.62
C PRO A 134 -28.72 -4.83 -11.75
N PRO A 135 -28.38 -3.55 -11.91
CA PRO A 135 -26.99 -3.10 -11.81
C PRO A 135 -26.45 -3.21 -10.37
N VAL A 136 -25.18 -3.60 -10.27
CA VAL A 136 -24.37 -3.56 -9.06
C VAL A 136 -23.50 -2.29 -9.08
N VAL A 137 -23.62 -1.46 -8.04
CA VAL A 137 -23.09 -0.09 -8.01
C VAL A 137 -22.23 0.12 -6.77
N THR A 138 -20.95 0.45 -6.96
CA THR A 138 -20.05 0.81 -5.84
C THR A 138 -20.06 2.31 -5.60
N VAL A 139 -19.94 2.73 -4.35
CA VAL A 139 -19.79 4.16 -3.99
C VAL A 139 -18.38 4.42 -3.46
N MET A 140 -17.67 5.34 -4.13
CA MET A 140 -16.28 5.69 -3.87
C MET A 140 -16.06 7.19 -3.66
N GLY A 141 -14.83 7.57 -3.32
CA GLY A 141 -14.41 8.95 -3.05
C GLY A 141 -13.75 9.11 -1.67
N HIS A 142 -13.18 10.29 -1.42
CA HIS A 142 -12.42 10.62 -0.21
C HIS A 142 -13.22 10.48 1.11
N VAL A 143 -12.51 10.53 2.23
CA VAL A 143 -13.08 10.59 3.59
C VAL A 143 -13.93 11.87 3.71
N ASP A 144 -14.94 11.87 4.58
CA ASP A 144 -15.87 13.00 4.82
C ASP A 144 -16.59 13.59 3.61
N HIS A 145 -16.49 13.00 2.42
CA HIS A 145 -17.29 13.36 1.24
C HIS A 145 -18.76 12.93 1.36
N GLY A 146 -19.11 12.17 2.41
CA GLY A 146 -20.49 11.79 2.73
C GLY A 146 -21.03 10.61 1.91
N LYS A 147 -20.17 9.63 1.55
CA LYS A 147 -20.57 8.37 0.89
C LYS A 147 -21.66 7.65 1.67
N THR A 148 -21.36 7.26 2.91
CA THR A 148 -22.26 6.59 3.84
C THR A 148 -23.52 7.43 4.12
N SER A 149 -23.41 8.77 4.15
CA SER A 149 -24.57 9.66 4.27
C SER A 149 -25.48 9.66 3.04
N LEU A 150 -24.91 9.56 1.83
CA LEU A 150 -25.67 9.44 0.58
C LEU A 150 -26.37 8.08 0.52
N LEU A 151 -25.67 7.02 0.90
CA LEU A 151 -26.20 5.65 1.00
C LEU A 151 -27.32 5.55 2.05
N ASP A 152 -27.17 6.18 3.22
CA ASP A 152 -28.23 6.30 4.24
C ASP A 152 -29.47 7.04 3.71
N SER A 153 -29.26 8.11 2.92
CA SER A 153 -30.33 8.87 2.25
C SER A 153 -31.10 7.98 1.26
N ILE A 154 -30.37 7.21 0.44
CA ILE A 154 -30.92 6.24 -0.53
C ILE A 154 -31.68 5.10 0.18
N ARG A 155 -31.08 4.51 1.22
CA ARG A 155 -31.65 3.39 2.00
C ARG A 155 -32.75 3.83 2.98
N LYS A 156 -32.88 5.14 3.23
CA LYS A 156 -33.79 5.77 4.20
C LYS A 156 -33.54 5.29 5.64
N THR A 157 -32.26 5.05 5.96
CA THR A 157 -31.75 4.56 7.27
C THR A 157 -30.80 5.57 7.93
N ARG A 158 -30.20 5.18 9.06
CA ARG A 158 -29.10 5.91 9.73
C ARG A 158 -28.04 4.94 10.26
N VAL A 159 -27.31 4.29 9.37
CA VAL A 159 -26.13 3.45 9.66
C VAL A 159 -25.00 4.30 10.23
N THR A 160 -24.77 5.49 9.66
CA THR A 160 -23.74 6.48 10.09
C THR A 160 -23.79 6.86 11.58
N ALA A 161 -24.93 6.68 12.25
CA ALA A 161 -25.10 6.98 13.68
C ALA A 161 -24.77 5.79 14.61
N GLY A 162 -24.47 4.61 14.06
CA GLY A 162 -24.15 3.38 14.80
C GLY A 162 -22.73 2.84 14.57
N GLU A 163 -22.03 3.27 13.53
CA GLU A 163 -20.67 2.81 13.23
C GLU A 163 -19.61 3.42 14.17
N ALA A 164 -18.67 2.59 14.63
CA ALA A 164 -17.57 3.03 15.47
C ALA A 164 -16.68 4.05 14.73
N GLY A 165 -16.44 5.21 15.36
CA GLY A 165 -15.72 6.32 14.74
C GLY A 165 -16.50 7.10 13.67
N GLY A 166 -17.75 6.72 13.33
CA GLY A 166 -18.56 7.38 12.31
C GLY A 166 -18.10 7.14 10.87
N ILE A 167 -17.37 6.05 10.63
CA ILE A 167 -16.83 5.66 9.32
C ILE A 167 -17.20 4.21 8.96
N THR A 168 -17.50 3.96 7.68
CA THR A 168 -17.65 2.62 7.13
C THR A 168 -16.30 1.89 7.12
N GLN A 169 -16.23 0.69 7.72
CA GLN A 169 -14.98 -0.10 7.86
C GLN A 169 -15.04 -1.53 7.26
N HIS A 170 -16.17 -1.91 6.66
CA HIS A 170 -16.40 -3.22 6.00
C HIS A 170 -17.15 -3.02 4.68
N ILE A 171 -17.13 -4.00 3.76
CA ILE A 171 -17.93 -3.88 2.53
C ILE A 171 -19.40 -4.27 2.80
N GLY A 172 -20.29 -3.27 2.82
CA GLY A 172 -21.74 -3.49 2.96
C GLY A 172 -22.42 -3.71 1.60
N ALA A 173 -23.34 -4.66 1.51
CA ALA A 173 -24.13 -4.91 0.29
C ALA A 173 -25.63 -4.85 0.60
N TYR A 174 -26.41 -4.07 -0.17
CA TYR A 174 -27.86 -3.96 -0.01
C TYR A 174 -28.56 -3.61 -1.33
N GLN A 175 -29.88 -3.79 -1.40
CA GLN A 175 -30.67 -3.53 -2.62
C GLN A 175 -31.80 -2.53 -2.36
N VAL A 176 -32.04 -1.63 -3.32
CA VAL A 176 -33.16 -0.65 -3.29
C VAL A 176 -34.04 -0.77 -4.52
N GLU A 177 -35.32 -0.43 -4.35
CA GLU A 177 -36.32 -0.36 -5.41
C GLU A 177 -36.55 1.11 -5.81
N VAL A 178 -36.46 1.39 -7.11
CA VAL A 178 -36.48 2.73 -7.71
C VAL A 178 -37.55 2.75 -8.82
N PRO A 179 -38.51 3.69 -8.78
CA PRO A 179 -39.52 3.82 -9.82
C PRO A 179 -38.90 4.43 -11.08
N HIS A 180 -38.93 3.71 -12.20
CA HIS A 180 -38.39 4.17 -13.48
C HIS A 180 -39.23 3.63 -14.65
N GLY A 181 -39.58 4.48 -15.62
CA GLY A 181 -40.44 4.11 -16.76
C GLY A 181 -41.89 3.70 -16.42
N GLY A 182 -42.29 3.76 -15.14
CA GLY A 182 -43.55 3.20 -14.63
C GLY A 182 -43.41 1.83 -13.96
N GLU A 183 -42.23 1.23 -14.00
CA GLU A 183 -41.89 -0.04 -13.34
C GLU A 183 -41.07 0.20 -12.07
N GLN A 184 -41.01 -0.78 -11.17
CA GLN A 184 -40.07 -0.79 -10.05
C GLN A 184 -38.81 -1.55 -10.46
N ARG A 185 -37.70 -0.83 -10.62
CA ARG A 185 -36.39 -1.43 -10.93
C ARG A 185 -35.54 -1.52 -9.69
N LYS A 186 -34.55 -2.40 -9.70
CA LYS A 186 -33.68 -2.65 -8.54
C LYS A 186 -32.27 -2.16 -8.82
N ILE A 187 -31.60 -1.63 -7.81
CA ILE A 187 -30.17 -1.30 -7.82
C ILE A 187 -29.54 -1.95 -6.59
N THR A 188 -28.45 -2.68 -6.78
CA THR A 188 -27.68 -3.28 -5.68
C THR A 188 -26.48 -2.40 -5.39
N PHE A 189 -26.41 -1.83 -4.19
CA PHE A 189 -25.30 -0.97 -3.76
C PHE A 189 -24.26 -1.76 -2.97
N LEU A 190 -22.99 -1.48 -3.27
CA LEU A 190 -21.83 -1.85 -2.46
C LEU A 190 -21.25 -0.58 -1.82
N ASP A 191 -21.29 -0.50 -0.48
CA ASP A 191 -20.60 0.53 0.28
C ASP A 191 -19.13 0.12 0.47
N THR A 192 -18.19 1.01 0.13
CA THR A 192 -16.75 0.72 0.22
C THR A 192 -16.02 1.72 1.14
N PRO A 193 -15.21 1.24 2.11
CA PRO A 193 -14.45 2.12 2.99
C PRO A 193 -13.54 3.12 2.27
N GLY A 194 -13.68 4.39 2.66
CA GLY A 194 -13.04 5.53 1.99
C GLY A 194 -11.64 5.90 2.44
N HIS A 195 -11.08 5.19 3.42
CA HIS A 195 -9.74 5.42 3.95
C HIS A 195 -8.71 4.58 3.18
N GLU A 196 -7.58 5.20 2.87
CA GLU A 196 -6.38 4.63 2.23
C GLU A 196 -6.01 3.19 2.64
N ALA A 197 -6.11 2.83 3.94
CA ALA A 197 -5.87 1.46 4.43
C ALA A 197 -6.71 0.38 3.71
N PHE A 198 -7.89 0.75 3.22
CA PHE A 198 -8.85 -0.15 2.58
C PHE A 198 -8.76 -0.16 1.05
N THR A 199 -7.62 0.21 0.46
CA THR A 199 -7.38 0.18 -1.00
C THR A 199 -7.72 -1.17 -1.63
N ALA A 200 -7.39 -2.28 -0.96
CA ALA A 200 -7.75 -3.63 -1.41
C ALA A 200 -9.27 -3.86 -1.46
N MET A 201 -10.03 -3.36 -0.47
CA MET A 201 -11.50 -3.41 -0.48
C MET A 201 -12.09 -2.57 -1.62
N ARG A 202 -11.55 -1.36 -1.88
CA ARG A 202 -12.00 -0.53 -3.01
C ARG A 202 -11.81 -1.27 -4.33
N ALA A 203 -10.60 -1.78 -4.59
CA ALA A 203 -10.30 -2.54 -5.81
C ALA A 203 -11.17 -3.81 -5.97
N ARG A 204 -11.42 -4.55 -4.88
CA ARG A 204 -12.36 -5.70 -4.86
C ARG A 204 -13.78 -5.25 -5.24
N GLY A 205 -14.27 -4.18 -4.62
CA GLY A 205 -15.59 -3.60 -4.89
C GLY A 205 -15.75 -3.21 -6.36
N THR A 206 -14.78 -2.50 -6.95
CA THR A 206 -14.84 -2.09 -8.35
C THR A 206 -14.88 -3.27 -9.32
N LYS A 207 -14.12 -4.34 -9.05
CA LYS A 207 -14.05 -5.48 -9.98
C LYS A 207 -15.39 -6.19 -10.17
N VAL A 208 -16.27 -6.16 -9.16
CA VAL A 208 -17.57 -6.85 -9.15
C VAL A 208 -18.78 -5.98 -9.53
N THR A 209 -18.57 -4.70 -9.86
CA THR A 209 -19.64 -3.72 -10.14
C THR A 209 -19.76 -3.34 -11.60
N ASP A 210 -21.00 -3.04 -12.03
CA ASP A 210 -21.33 -2.54 -13.35
C ASP A 210 -21.12 -1.02 -13.47
N VAL A 211 -21.26 -0.25 -12.37
CA VAL A 211 -21.07 1.22 -12.33
C VAL A 211 -20.41 1.67 -11.02
N ALA A 212 -19.56 2.71 -11.11
CA ALA A 212 -18.91 3.36 -9.98
C ALA A 212 -19.46 4.78 -9.74
N VAL A 213 -20.01 5.03 -8.55
CA VAL A 213 -20.47 6.38 -8.14
C VAL A 213 -19.35 7.08 -7.37
N LEU A 214 -18.76 8.11 -7.97
CA LEU A 214 -17.71 8.92 -7.37
C LEU A 214 -18.31 10.09 -6.60
N VAL A 215 -18.22 10.07 -5.27
CA VAL A 215 -18.73 11.13 -4.40
C VAL A 215 -17.65 12.19 -4.18
N VAL A 216 -17.90 13.40 -4.69
CA VAL A 216 -16.99 14.56 -4.57
C VAL A 216 -17.69 15.68 -3.83
N ALA A 217 -17.09 16.21 -2.77
CA ALA A 217 -17.73 17.23 -1.95
C ALA A 217 -17.59 18.62 -2.58
N ALA A 218 -18.70 19.37 -2.70
CA ALA A 218 -18.76 20.67 -3.35
C ALA A 218 -18.04 21.81 -2.60
N ASP A 219 -17.79 21.63 -1.30
CA ASP A 219 -16.94 22.51 -0.47
C ASP A 219 -15.44 22.19 -0.65
N ASP A 220 -15.10 20.91 -0.63
CA ASP A 220 -13.70 20.46 -0.56
C ASP A 220 -13.02 20.34 -1.94
N GLY A 221 -13.67 19.68 -2.91
CA GLY A 221 -13.15 19.40 -4.25
C GLY A 221 -12.48 18.04 -4.41
N VAL A 222 -11.59 17.91 -5.39
CA VAL A 222 -10.82 16.68 -5.65
C VAL A 222 -9.69 16.51 -4.63
N ARG A 223 -9.46 15.26 -4.19
CA ARG A 223 -8.49 14.85 -3.16
C ARG A 223 -7.72 13.59 -3.60
N PRO A 224 -6.59 13.22 -2.98
CA PRO A 224 -5.78 12.06 -3.40
C PRO A 224 -6.58 10.76 -3.52
N GLN A 225 -7.41 10.44 -2.52
CA GLN A 225 -8.27 9.25 -2.54
C GLN A 225 -9.42 9.34 -3.57
N THR A 226 -9.72 10.53 -4.11
CA THR A 226 -10.58 10.69 -5.29
C THR A 226 -9.82 10.29 -6.57
N LEU A 227 -8.52 10.59 -6.67
CA LEU A 227 -7.68 10.16 -7.79
C LEU A 227 -7.50 8.63 -7.79
N GLU A 228 -7.27 8.02 -6.62
CA GLU A 228 -7.26 6.57 -6.44
C GLU A 228 -8.58 5.93 -6.91
N ALA A 229 -9.72 6.47 -6.48
CA ALA A 229 -11.04 5.96 -6.88
C ALA A 229 -11.25 6.02 -8.40
N ILE A 230 -10.85 7.11 -9.05
CA ILE A 230 -10.86 7.25 -10.53
C ILE A 230 -9.92 6.22 -11.16
N SER A 231 -8.72 6.02 -10.60
CA SER A 231 -7.74 5.06 -11.10
C SER A 231 -8.26 3.61 -11.00
N HIS A 232 -8.88 3.22 -9.87
CA HIS A 232 -9.50 1.91 -9.73
C HIS A 232 -10.67 1.69 -10.68
N ALA A 233 -11.54 2.69 -10.87
CA ALA A 233 -12.66 2.61 -11.81
C ALA A 233 -12.17 2.44 -13.26
N ARG A 234 -11.15 3.22 -13.68
CA ARG A 234 -10.51 3.06 -15.00
C ARG A 234 -9.84 1.71 -15.16
N ALA A 235 -9.05 1.26 -14.18
CA ALA A 235 -8.34 -0.03 -14.21
C ALA A 235 -9.24 -1.27 -14.02
N ALA A 236 -10.55 -1.09 -13.89
CA ALA A 236 -11.55 -2.15 -13.91
C ALA A 236 -12.57 -1.98 -15.06
N GLU A 237 -12.34 -0.99 -15.93
CA GLU A 237 -13.19 -0.57 -17.05
C GLU A 237 -14.64 -0.21 -16.67
N VAL A 238 -14.87 0.29 -15.45
CA VAL A 238 -16.21 0.57 -14.92
C VAL A 238 -16.64 2.03 -15.21
N PRO A 239 -17.81 2.26 -15.85
CA PRO A 239 -18.38 3.59 -16.04
C PRO A 239 -18.52 4.40 -14.74
N ILE A 240 -18.12 5.67 -14.78
CA ILE A 240 -18.11 6.58 -13.61
C ILE A 240 -19.29 7.56 -13.68
N VAL A 241 -20.12 7.56 -12.63
CA VAL A 241 -21.16 8.57 -12.38
C VAL A 241 -20.70 9.45 -11.21
N VAL A 242 -20.67 10.78 -11.35
CA VAL A 242 -20.21 11.68 -10.30
C VAL A 242 -21.38 12.23 -9.50
N ALA A 243 -21.35 12.03 -8.18
CA ALA A 243 -22.25 12.63 -7.21
C ALA A 243 -21.55 13.81 -6.53
N ILE A 244 -21.86 15.04 -6.95
CA ILE A 244 -21.27 16.27 -6.37
C ILE A 244 -22.08 16.63 -5.11
N ASN A 245 -21.62 16.15 -3.96
CA ASN A 245 -22.35 16.17 -2.68
C ASN A 245 -22.17 17.48 -1.88
N LYS A 246 -22.99 17.68 -0.85
CA LYS A 246 -22.99 18.84 0.07
C LYS A 246 -23.34 20.19 -0.58
N ILE A 247 -24.17 20.20 -1.63
CA ILE A 247 -24.66 21.44 -2.26
C ILE A 247 -25.44 22.35 -1.30
N ASP A 248 -25.82 21.83 -0.13
CA ASP A 248 -26.50 22.55 0.95
C ASP A 248 -25.62 23.48 1.78
N LYS A 249 -24.28 23.41 1.65
CA LYS A 249 -23.35 24.24 2.42
C LYS A 249 -23.13 25.63 1.82
N GLU A 250 -23.02 26.62 2.69
CA GLU A 250 -22.46 27.93 2.33
C GLU A 250 -21.01 27.77 1.85
N GLY A 251 -20.73 28.15 0.60
CA GLY A 251 -19.43 27.96 -0.05
C GLY A 251 -19.32 26.76 -0.98
N ALA A 252 -20.37 25.92 -1.11
CA ALA A 252 -20.40 24.84 -2.10
C ALA A 252 -20.33 25.38 -3.54
N SER A 253 -19.44 24.82 -4.38
CA SER A 253 -19.26 25.21 -5.77
C SER A 253 -19.17 23.99 -6.70
N PRO A 254 -20.31 23.50 -7.24
CA PRO A 254 -20.33 22.38 -8.16
C PRO A 254 -19.52 22.64 -9.45
N ASP A 255 -19.51 23.87 -9.97
CA ASP A 255 -18.77 24.22 -11.18
C ASP A 255 -17.26 24.11 -10.99
N ARG A 256 -16.74 24.46 -9.79
CA ARG A 256 -15.33 24.23 -9.44
C ARG A 256 -15.01 22.73 -9.48
N VAL A 257 -15.88 21.88 -8.94
CA VAL A 257 -15.69 20.42 -8.99
C VAL A 257 -15.70 19.90 -10.43
N LYS A 258 -16.57 20.41 -11.30
CA LYS A 258 -16.55 20.09 -12.74
C LYS A 258 -15.24 20.50 -13.42
N GLN A 259 -14.67 21.66 -13.09
CA GLN A 259 -13.36 22.09 -13.60
C GLN A 259 -12.23 21.16 -13.12
N GLU A 260 -12.20 20.81 -11.83
CA GLU A 260 -11.18 19.92 -11.26
C GLU A 260 -11.25 18.49 -11.83
N LEU A 261 -12.46 17.96 -12.09
CA LEU A 261 -12.66 16.65 -12.72
C LEU A 261 -12.41 16.65 -14.22
N SER A 262 -12.71 17.75 -14.93
CA SER A 262 -12.40 17.89 -16.36
C SER A 262 -10.89 17.93 -16.63
N ALA A 263 -10.06 18.27 -15.64
CA ALA A 263 -8.60 18.16 -15.72
C ALA A 263 -8.08 16.71 -15.52
N LEU A 264 -8.98 15.77 -15.24
CA LEU A 264 -8.73 14.33 -15.07
C LEU A 264 -9.52 13.52 -16.12
N ASP A 265 -9.77 14.11 -17.30
CA ASP A 265 -10.57 13.59 -18.42
C ASP A 265 -12.02 13.20 -18.11
N LEU A 266 -12.54 13.55 -16.92
CA LEU A 266 -13.95 13.38 -16.57
C LEU A 266 -14.73 14.65 -16.93
N VAL A 267 -15.12 14.74 -18.20
CA VAL A 267 -15.86 15.89 -18.75
C VAL A 267 -17.36 15.68 -18.60
N ALA A 268 -18.04 16.67 -18.02
CA ALA A 268 -19.48 16.61 -17.76
C ALA A 268 -20.33 16.62 -19.04
N GLU A 269 -21.44 15.88 -19.04
CA GLU A 269 -22.43 15.85 -20.16
C GLU A 269 -22.87 17.25 -20.60
N ASP A 270 -23.15 18.15 -19.65
CA ASP A 270 -23.61 19.51 -19.94
C ASP A 270 -22.53 20.43 -20.53
N TRP A 271 -21.28 19.97 -20.60
CA TRP A 271 -20.17 20.59 -21.34
C TRP A 271 -19.82 19.82 -22.63
N GLY A 272 -20.61 18.82 -23.02
CA GLY A 272 -20.38 17.98 -24.19
C GLY A 272 -19.46 16.78 -23.96
N GLY A 273 -19.21 16.41 -22.69
CA GLY A 273 -18.50 15.19 -22.32
C GLY A 273 -19.43 13.97 -22.18
N THR A 274 -18.89 12.89 -21.64
CA THR A 274 -19.59 11.61 -21.42
C THR A 274 -19.84 11.28 -19.95
N THR A 275 -19.27 12.05 -19.00
CA THR A 275 -19.39 11.75 -17.58
C THR A 275 -20.66 12.38 -17.01
N VAL A 276 -21.60 11.55 -16.55
CA VAL A 276 -22.77 12.00 -15.79
C VAL A 276 -22.33 12.69 -14.50
N MET A 277 -22.77 13.93 -14.27
CA MET A 277 -22.46 14.67 -13.04
C MET A 277 -23.72 15.26 -12.40
N VAL A 278 -24.14 14.69 -11.26
CA VAL A 278 -25.35 15.10 -10.54
C VAL A 278 -24.97 15.83 -9.23
N PRO A 279 -25.31 17.12 -9.07
CA PRO A 279 -25.18 17.82 -7.79
C PRO A 279 -26.27 17.35 -6.81
N VAL A 280 -25.89 16.88 -5.62
CA VAL A 280 -26.78 16.28 -4.62
C VAL A 280 -26.56 16.85 -3.20
N SER A 281 -27.58 16.76 -2.35
CA SER A 281 -27.42 16.91 -0.89
C SER A 281 -27.89 15.64 -0.21
N ALA A 282 -26.95 14.82 0.26
CA ALA A 282 -27.25 13.62 1.04
C ALA A 282 -28.12 13.92 2.28
N ILE A 283 -27.89 15.07 2.94
CA ILE A 283 -28.58 15.46 4.18
C ILE A 283 -30.01 15.95 3.91
N LYS A 284 -30.24 16.70 2.83
CA LYS A 284 -31.59 17.19 2.45
C LYS A 284 -32.39 16.19 1.60
N GLY A 285 -31.73 15.16 1.05
CA GLY A 285 -32.30 14.28 0.01
C GLY A 285 -32.37 14.92 -1.37
N GLU A 286 -31.73 16.08 -1.58
CA GLU A 286 -31.85 16.87 -2.80
C GLU A 286 -31.14 16.18 -3.97
N ASN A 287 -31.86 16.02 -5.09
CA ASN A 287 -31.44 15.33 -6.33
C ASN A 287 -31.01 13.85 -6.17
N VAL A 288 -31.26 13.21 -5.01
CA VAL A 288 -30.93 11.78 -4.81
C VAL A 288 -31.72 10.89 -5.77
N ASP A 289 -33.02 11.14 -5.95
CA ASP A 289 -33.85 10.40 -6.92
C ASP A 289 -33.31 10.56 -8.37
N LYS A 290 -32.82 11.76 -8.72
CA LYS A 290 -32.19 12.02 -10.03
C LYS A 290 -30.88 11.26 -10.20
N LEU A 291 -30.06 11.14 -9.15
CA LEU A 291 -28.85 10.32 -9.21
C LEU A 291 -29.18 8.86 -9.50
N LEU A 292 -30.22 8.30 -8.82
CA LEU A 292 -30.68 6.93 -9.06
C LEU A 292 -31.25 6.75 -10.49
N GLU A 293 -31.97 7.73 -11.01
CA GLU A 293 -32.45 7.73 -12.40
C GLU A 293 -31.31 7.74 -13.42
N MET A 294 -30.30 8.60 -13.24
CA MET A 294 -29.16 8.67 -14.18
C MET A 294 -28.26 7.42 -14.09
N ILE A 295 -28.12 6.79 -12.91
CA ILE A 295 -27.46 5.48 -12.76
C ILE A 295 -28.20 4.43 -13.58
N LEU A 296 -29.54 4.37 -13.49
CA LEU A 296 -30.33 3.46 -14.32
C LEU A 296 -30.15 3.73 -15.81
N LEU A 297 -30.12 5.00 -16.23
CA LEU A 297 -29.91 5.39 -17.63
C LEU A 297 -28.55 4.94 -18.19
N VAL A 298 -27.45 5.11 -17.44
CA VAL A 298 -26.14 4.55 -17.83
C VAL A 298 -26.22 3.03 -18.01
N THR A 299 -26.86 2.34 -17.07
CA THR A 299 -27.04 0.87 -17.11
C THR A 299 -28.13 0.38 -18.09
N GLU A 300 -28.75 1.27 -18.86
CA GLU A 300 -29.55 0.90 -20.04
C GLU A 300 -28.66 0.70 -21.28
N VAL A 301 -27.55 1.44 -21.37
CA VAL A 301 -26.64 1.40 -22.53
C VAL A 301 -25.78 0.14 -22.50
N GLU A 302 -25.39 -0.32 -21.31
CA GLU A 302 -24.55 -1.51 -21.09
C GLU A 302 -25.28 -2.86 -21.21
N ASP A 303 -26.60 -2.87 -21.48
CA ASP A 303 -27.47 -4.06 -21.65
C ASP A 303 -27.17 -5.24 -20.69
N LEU A 304 -27.15 -4.94 -19.38
CA LEU A 304 -26.72 -5.88 -18.33
C LEU A 304 -27.62 -7.13 -18.25
N GLN A 305 -27.10 -8.28 -18.65
CA GLN A 305 -27.83 -9.55 -18.75
C GLN A 305 -27.24 -10.67 -17.88
N ALA A 306 -28.06 -11.66 -17.53
CA ALA A 306 -27.67 -12.91 -16.87
C ALA A 306 -28.69 -14.05 -17.13
N ASN A 307 -28.28 -15.31 -17.01
CA ASN A 307 -29.17 -16.48 -17.07
C ASN A 307 -29.46 -16.99 -15.64
N PRO A 308 -30.69 -16.81 -15.10
CA PRO A 308 -31.05 -17.23 -13.76
C PRO A 308 -31.27 -18.75 -13.64
N GLU A 309 -31.40 -19.49 -14.75
CA GLU A 309 -31.63 -20.94 -14.76
C GLU A 309 -30.34 -21.75 -14.52
N ARG A 310 -29.16 -21.12 -14.61
CA ARG A 310 -27.88 -21.75 -14.28
C ARG A 310 -27.67 -21.98 -12.78
N MET A 311 -26.74 -22.88 -12.47
CA MET A 311 -26.08 -22.95 -11.17
C MET A 311 -25.37 -21.60 -10.89
N ALA A 312 -25.39 -21.15 -9.64
CA ALA A 312 -24.86 -19.82 -9.32
C ALA A 312 -23.33 -19.74 -9.46
N LYS A 313 -22.88 -18.69 -10.15
CA LYS A 313 -21.50 -18.17 -10.10
C LYS A 313 -21.52 -16.73 -9.58
N GLY A 314 -20.52 -16.36 -8.78
CA GLY A 314 -20.39 -15.01 -8.25
C GLY A 314 -19.10 -14.79 -7.47
N THR A 315 -19.07 -13.76 -6.63
CA THR A 315 -17.88 -13.40 -5.82
C THR A 315 -18.21 -13.31 -4.33
N VAL A 316 -17.25 -13.70 -3.48
CA VAL A 316 -17.27 -13.40 -2.05
C VAL A 316 -16.97 -11.92 -1.86
N ILE A 317 -17.89 -11.16 -1.27
CA ILE A 317 -17.70 -9.74 -0.97
C ILE A 317 -16.89 -9.55 0.32
N GLU A 318 -17.31 -10.22 1.38
CA GLU A 318 -16.75 -10.15 2.74
C GLU A 318 -17.01 -11.49 3.45
N ALA A 319 -16.16 -11.89 4.39
CA ALA A 319 -16.30 -13.15 5.11
C ALA A 319 -15.87 -13.03 6.58
N HIS A 320 -16.54 -13.75 7.49
CA HIS A 320 -16.27 -13.69 8.93
C HIS A 320 -16.63 -14.97 9.69
N LEU A 321 -16.26 -15.03 10.98
CA LEU A 321 -16.54 -16.15 11.87
C LEU A 321 -17.56 -15.76 12.95
N ASP A 322 -18.82 -16.16 12.77
CA ASP A 322 -19.90 -15.91 13.73
C ASP A 322 -19.93 -17.01 14.81
N LYS A 323 -19.98 -16.60 16.08
CA LYS A 323 -19.93 -17.48 17.27
C LYS A 323 -21.04 -18.54 17.32
N ALA A 324 -22.19 -18.27 16.69
CA ALA A 324 -23.39 -19.11 16.72
C ALA A 324 -23.73 -19.74 15.36
N LYS A 325 -23.38 -19.09 14.24
CA LYS A 325 -23.61 -19.61 12.87
C LYS A 325 -22.42 -20.45 12.36
N GLY A 326 -21.20 -20.21 12.84
CA GLY A 326 -19.95 -20.74 12.29
C GLY A 326 -19.34 -19.82 11.23
N PRO A 327 -18.53 -20.35 10.29
CA PRO A 327 -18.03 -19.57 9.16
C PRO A 327 -19.15 -19.10 8.23
N VAL A 328 -19.15 -17.81 7.89
CA VAL A 328 -20.15 -17.16 7.03
C VAL A 328 -19.48 -16.27 5.98
N ALA A 329 -20.17 -16.06 4.85
CA ALA A 329 -19.69 -15.18 3.79
C ALA A 329 -20.84 -14.43 3.13
N THR A 330 -20.64 -13.14 2.84
CA THR A 330 -21.52 -12.33 2.01
C THR A 330 -21.19 -12.63 0.55
N LEU A 331 -22.11 -13.28 -0.15
CA LEU A 331 -21.96 -13.67 -1.56
C LEU A 331 -22.77 -12.72 -2.44
N LEU A 332 -22.15 -12.20 -3.51
CA LEU A 332 -22.85 -11.52 -4.60
C LEU A 332 -23.01 -12.52 -5.76
N VAL A 333 -24.26 -12.91 -6.05
CA VAL A 333 -24.57 -13.76 -7.21
C VAL A 333 -24.46 -12.91 -8.48
N GLN A 334 -23.66 -13.32 -9.46
CA GLN A 334 -23.47 -12.58 -10.71
C GLN A 334 -24.21 -13.25 -11.89
N ASN A 335 -24.22 -14.59 -11.92
CA ASN A 335 -25.02 -15.39 -12.86
C ASN A 335 -25.65 -16.62 -12.14
N GLY A 336 -26.72 -17.20 -12.70
CA GLY A 336 -27.47 -18.30 -12.09
C GLY A 336 -28.32 -17.91 -10.87
N THR A 337 -28.91 -18.91 -10.21
CA THR A 337 -29.68 -18.73 -8.96
C THR A 337 -29.13 -19.62 -7.85
N LEU A 338 -28.67 -19.01 -6.76
CA LEU A 338 -28.18 -19.70 -5.55
C LEU A 338 -29.36 -20.08 -4.65
N ARG A 339 -29.36 -21.29 -4.07
CA ARG A 339 -30.47 -21.80 -3.25
C ARG A 339 -30.03 -22.41 -1.93
N ALA A 340 -30.93 -22.39 -0.95
CA ALA A 340 -30.70 -23.02 0.35
C ALA A 340 -30.72 -24.56 0.21
N GLY A 341 -29.54 -25.17 0.36
CA GLY A 341 -29.28 -26.60 0.19
C GLY A 341 -28.10 -26.90 -0.75
N ASP A 342 -27.73 -25.93 -1.59
CA ASP A 342 -26.69 -26.05 -2.62
C ASP A 342 -25.31 -26.31 -2.03
N VAL A 343 -24.45 -26.97 -2.81
CA VAL A 343 -23.02 -27.14 -2.50
C VAL A 343 -22.22 -26.25 -3.43
N LEU A 344 -21.29 -25.47 -2.88
CA LEU A 344 -20.45 -24.55 -3.61
C LEU A 344 -18.99 -24.63 -3.19
N ALA A 345 -18.09 -24.26 -4.09
CA ALA A 345 -16.71 -23.94 -3.76
C ALA A 345 -16.52 -22.44 -3.85
N ALA A 346 -15.99 -21.81 -2.80
CA ALA A 346 -15.49 -20.43 -2.82
C ALA A 346 -13.96 -20.51 -2.72
N GLY A 347 -13.26 -20.18 -3.80
CA GLY A 347 -11.81 -20.39 -3.89
C GLY A 347 -11.40 -21.83 -3.49
N PRO A 348 -10.55 -22.01 -2.46
CA PRO A 348 -10.14 -23.30 -1.92
C PRO A 348 -11.03 -23.84 -0.78
N VAL A 349 -12.19 -23.23 -0.49
CA VAL A 349 -13.08 -23.61 0.61
C VAL A 349 -14.37 -24.25 0.09
N LEU A 350 -14.75 -25.38 0.68
CA LEU A 350 -16.02 -26.07 0.41
C LEU A 350 -17.11 -25.55 1.36
N GLY A 351 -18.29 -25.22 0.82
CA GLY A 351 -19.47 -24.84 1.58
C GLY A 351 -20.73 -25.56 1.14
N LYS A 352 -21.67 -25.76 2.09
CA LYS A 352 -23.02 -26.22 1.80
C LYS A 352 -24.02 -25.27 2.45
N VAL A 353 -24.84 -24.61 1.64
CA VAL A 353 -25.70 -23.50 2.06
C VAL A 353 -26.81 -24.01 2.99
N ARG A 354 -26.63 -23.85 4.31
CA ARG A 354 -27.58 -24.28 5.35
C ARG A 354 -28.76 -23.30 5.47
N ALA A 355 -28.50 -22.02 5.23
CA ALA A 355 -29.47 -20.94 5.09
C ALA A 355 -28.79 -19.74 4.40
N MET A 356 -29.61 -18.82 3.89
CA MET A 356 -29.18 -17.51 3.38
C MET A 356 -29.97 -16.40 4.08
N VAL A 357 -29.38 -15.23 4.23
CA VAL A 357 -29.98 -14.05 4.90
C VAL A 357 -29.78 -12.81 4.03
N ASP A 358 -30.80 -11.94 3.95
CA ASP A 358 -30.74 -10.65 3.26
C ASP A 358 -30.15 -9.52 4.13
N ASP A 359 -29.92 -8.33 3.54
CA ASP A 359 -29.37 -7.15 4.21
C ASP A 359 -30.27 -6.59 5.35
N THR A 360 -31.49 -7.10 5.45
CA THR A 360 -32.48 -6.76 6.49
C THR A 360 -32.59 -7.83 7.57
N GLY A 361 -31.75 -8.87 7.54
CA GLY A 361 -31.71 -9.96 8.51
C GLY A 361 -32.79 -11.04 8.30
N LYS A 362 -33.53 -11.02 7.20
CA LYS A 362 -34.58 -12.03 6.91
C LYS A 362 -33.98 -13.20 6.15
N ARG A 363 -34.49 -14.40 6.40
CA ARG A 363 -34.05 -15.62 5.68
C ARG A 363 -34.66 -15.67 4.29
N VAL A 364 -33.81 -15.80 3.29
CA VAL A 364 -34.19 -16.02 1.88
C VAL A 364 -33.91 -17.47 1.49
N LYS A 365 -34.66 -17.99 0.50
CA LYS A 365 -34.54 -19.37 0.01
C LYS A 365 -33.73 -19.48 -1.27
N GLU A 366 -33.80 -18.45 -2.11
CA GLU A 366 -33.24 -18.38 -3.45
C GLU A 366 -32.72 -16.94 -3.65
N ALA A 367 -31.59 -16.80 -4.34
CA ALA A 367 -30.92 -15.54 -4.63
C ALA A 367 -30.50 -15.54 -6.12
N GLY A 368 -31.13 -14.70 -6.92
CA GLY A 368 -30.84 -14.58 -8.36
C GLY A 368 -29.72 -13.58 -8.67
N PRO A 369 -29.45 -13.31 -9.95
CA PRO A 369 -28.39 -12.40 -10.39
C PRO A 369 -28.46 -11.00 -9.77
N SER A 370 -27.29 -10.44 -9.49
CA SER A 370 -27.05 -9.17 -8.81
C SER A 370 -27.64 -9.05 -7.39
N TYR A 371 -28.02 -10.16 -6.74
CA TYR A 371 -28.48 -10.16 -5.36
C TYR A 371 -27.37 -10.60 -4.41
N ALA A 372 -27.25 -9.91 -3.27
CA ALA A 372 -26.25 -10.16 -2.24
C ALA A 372 -26.88 -10.81 -1.01
N VAL A 373 -26.26 -11.87 -0.49
CA VAL A 373 -26.78 -12.65 0.66
C VAL A 373 -25.68 -13.14 1.59
N GLU A 374 -25.93 -13.13 2.91
CA GLU A 374 -25.09 -13.85 3.88
C GLU A 374 -25.41 -15.35 3.78
N ALA A 375 -24.45 -16.15 3.31
CA ALA A 375 -24.56 -17.60 3.20
C ALA A 375 -23.89 -18.30 4.40
N LEU A 376 -24.57 -19.30 4.96
CA LEU A 376 -24.13 -20.03 6.15
C LEU A 376 -23.77 -21.49 5.81
N GLY A 377 -22.66 -22.00 6.35
CA GLY A 377 -22.30 -23.42 6.25
C GLY A 377 -21.04 -23.73 5.42
N PHE A 378 -20.07 -22.82 5.42
CA PHE A 378 -18.72 -23.12 4.95
C PHE A 378 -17.97 -23.99 5.96
N SER A 379 -16.97 -24.74 5.48
CA SER A 379 -16.07 -25.54 6.34
C SER A 379 -15.07 -24.66 7.09
N GLU A 380 -14.57 -23.62 6.44
CA GLU A 380 -13.63 -22.60 6.95
C GLU A 380 -14.12 -21.22 6.48
N VAL A 381 -13.49 -20.12 6.90
CA VAL A 381 -13.84 -18.79 6.37
C VAL A 381 -13.19 -18.63 4.99
N PRO A 382 -13.95 -18.40 3.89
CA PRO A 382 -13.38 -18.21 2.55
C PRO A 382 -12.66 -16.85 2.44
N THR A 383 -11.77 -16.73 1.46
CA THR A 383 -11.08 -15.45 1.20
C THR A 383 -12.07 -14.45 0.61
N ALA A 384 -12.03 -13.21 1.09
CA ALA A 384 -12.82 -12.16 0.47
C ALA A 384 -12.26 -11.84 -0.94
N GLY A 385 -13.13 -11.74 -1.93
CA GLY A 385 -12.75 -11.60 -3.34
C GLY A 385 -12.55 -12.92 -4.09
N ASP A 386 -12.62 -14.09 -3.44
CA ASP A 386 -12.65 -15.38 -4.14
C ASP A 386 -13.92 -15.49 -5.01
N GLU A 387 -13.79 -16.03 -6.22
CA GLU A 387 -14.96 -16.51 -6.97
C GLU A 387 -15.59 -17.72 -6.29
N PHE A 388 -16.92 -17.82 -6.36
CA PHE A 388 -17.66 -19.01 -5.98
C PHE A 388 -18.48 -19.60 -7.13
N GLU A 389 -18.63 -20.92 -7.11
CA GLU A 389 -19.38 -21.70 -8.10
C GLU A 389 -20.16 -22.81 -7.40
N VAL A 390 -21.44 -22.97 -7.74
CA VAL A 390 -22.32 -24.07 -7.28
C VAL A 390 -22.14 -25.31 -8.15
N TYR A 391 -22.10 -26.49 -7.51
CA TYR A 391 -21.99 -27.80 -8.16
C TYR A 391 -23.14 -28.72 -7.77
N PRO A 392 -23.51 -29.71 -8.61
CA PRO A 392 -24.60 -30.63 -8.33
C PRO A 392 -24.30 -31.60 -7.17
N ASP A 393 -23.03 -31.93 -6.95
CA ASP A 393 -22.59 -32.96 -6.03
C ASP A 393 -21.43 -32.48 -5.14
N GLU A 394 -21.47 -32.83 -3.86
CA GLU A 394 -20.35 -32.61 -2.92
C GLU A 394 -19.06 -33.30 -3.38
N LYS A 395 -19.18 -34.38 -4.17
CA LYS A 395 -18.05 -35.11 -4.72
C LYS A 395 -17.32 -34.34 -5.83
N THR A 396 -18.03 -33.62 -6.70
CA THR A 396 -17.39 -32.82 -7.76
C THR A 396 -16.81 -31.54 -7.18
N ALA A 397 -17.58 -30.84 -6.32
CA ALA A 397 -17.10 -29.68 -5.58
C ALA A 397 -15.80 -29.98 -4.80
N ARG A 398 -15.74 -31.09 -4.05
CA ARG A 398 -14.55 -31.50 -3.28
C ARG A 398 -13.35 -31.85 -4.16
N ALA A 399 -13.54 -32.32 -5.39
CA ALA A 399 -12.44 -32.55 -6.31
C ALA A 399 -11.80 -31.21 -6.75
N VAL A 400 -12.62 -30.29 -7.27
CA VAL A 400 -12.18 -28.95 -7.69
C VAL A 400 -11.54 -28.17 -6.54
N VAL A 401 -12.15 -28.21 -5.34
CA VAL A 401 -11.57 -27.63 -4.12
C VAL A 401 -10.22 -28.25 -3.76
N GLY A 402 -10.09 -29.58 -3.88
CA GLY A 402 -8.84 -30.28 -3.61
C GLY A 402 -7.70 -29.84 -4.54
N ASP A 403 -7.99 -29.69 -5.82
CA ASP A 403 -7.01 -29.25 -6.82
C ASP A 403 -6.64 -27.77 -6.62
N ARG A 404 -7.62 -26.87 -6.45
CA ARG A 404 -7.40 -25.44 -6.10
C ARG A 404 -6.58 -25.28 -4.81
N ALA A 405 -6.86 -26.08 -3.77
CA ALA A 405 -6.12 -26.03 -2.50
C ALA A 405 -4.68 -26.56 -2.63
N ASN A 406 -4.46 -27.58 -3.46
CA ASN A 406 -3.10 -28.06 -3.77
C ASN A 406 -2.29 -27.01 -4.53
N GLU A 407 -2.91 -26.34 -5.52
CA GLU A 407 -2.29 -25.26 -6.29
C GLU A 407 -1.96 -24.04 -5.42
N ALA A 408 -2.92 -23.53 -4.64
CA ALA A 408 -2.71 -22.43 -3.70
C ALA A 408 -1.59 -22.74 -2.68
N ARG A 409 -1.50 -24.00 -2.22
CA ARG A 409 -0.41 -24.47 -1.36
C ARG A 409 0.93 -24.54 -2.07
N ALA A 410 0.96 -24.96 -3.34
CA ALA A 410 2.18 -24.99 -4.15
C ALA A 410 2.70 -23.57 -4.42
N THR A 411 1.83 -22.64 -4.78
CA THR A 411 2.16 -21.22 -4.98
C THR A 411 2.68 -20.58 -3.69
N ARG A 412 2.03 -20.80 -2.55
CA ARG A 412 2.50 -20.31 -1.24
C ARG A 412 3.87 -20.88 -0.86
N LEU A 413 4.13 -22.17 -1.15
CA LEU A 413 5.44 -22.79 -0.96
C LEU A 413 6.49 -22.20 -1.91
N ALA A 414 6.15 -21.94 -3.17
CA ALA A 414 7.05 -21.31 -4.14
C ALA A 414 7.43 -19.89 -3.72
N GLN A 415 6.47 -19.08 -3.27
CA GLN A 415 6.69 -17.75 -2.70
C GLN A 415 7.58 -17.80 -1.44
N GLN A 416 7.35 -18.76 -0.54
CA GLN A 416 8.20 -18.97 0.64
C GLN A 416 9.63 -19.46 0.28
N MET A 417 9.81 -20.19 -0.81
CA MET A 417 11.14 -20.57 -1.31
C MET A 417 11.84 -19.43 -2.07
N ALA A 418 11.10 -18.55 -2.75
CA ALA A 418 11.62 -17.35 -3.38
C ALA A 418 12.11 -16.35 -2.33
N SER A 419 11.27 -16.01 -1.35
CA SER A 419 11.64 -15.13 -0.23
C SER A 419 12.81 -15.70 0.60
N ARG A 420 12.86 -17.01 0.85
CA ARG A 420 14.04 -17.65 1.51
C ARG A 420 15.33 -17.61 0.70
N ARG A 421 15.27 -17.53 -0.63
CA ARG A 421 16.46 -17.32 -1.48
C ARG A 421 16.97 -15.89 -1.38
N VAL A 422 16.08 -14.91 -1.24
CA VAL A 422 16.44 -13.52 -0.92
C VAL A 422 16.99 -13.42 0.51
N SER A 423 16.33 -14.07 1.49
CA SER A 423 16.72 -13.98 2.90
C SER A 423 18.11 -14.57 3.18
N LEU A 424 18.53 -15.64 2.49
CA LEU A 424 19.90 -16.17 2.65
C LEU A 424 20.99 -15.21 2.16
N ALA A 425 20.67 -14.30 1.23
CA ALA A 425 21.58 -13.23 0.82
C ALA A 425 21.55 -12.06 1.81
N SER A 426 20.36 -11.63 2.27
CA SER A 426 20.22 -10.51 3.21
C SER A 426 20.66 -10.84 4.63
N MET A 427 20.51 -12.09 5.10
CA MET A 427 21.05 -12.53 6.40
C MET A 427 22.57 -12.39 6.47
N SER A 428 23.28 -12.42 5.33
CA SER A 428 24.72 -12.18 5.28
C SER A 428 25.10 -10.71 5.48
N SER A 429 24.18 -9.75 5.28
CA SER A 429 24.39 -8.33 5.60
C SER A 429 23.78 -7.97 6.95
N GLN A 430 22.56 -8.42 7.24
CA GLN A 430 21.84 -8.16 8.51
C GLN A 430 22.59 -8.71 9.74
N ALA A 431 23.36 -9.79 9.61
CA ALA A 431 24.24 -10.28 10.68
C ALA A 431 25.48 -9.38 10.95
N SER A 432 25.59 -8.22 10.29
CA SER A 432 26.67 -7.22 10.50
C SER A 432 26.17 -5.92 11.13
N GLU A 433 24.86 -5.70 11.15
CA GLU A 433 24.21 -4.55 11.78
C GLU A 433 23.55 -5.04 13.08
N GLY A 434 23.44 -4.19 14.09
CA GLY A 434 23.00 -4.61 15.44
C GLY A 434 21.56 -5.13 15.46
N ASP A 435 21.27 -6.05 16.39
CA ASP A 435 19.98 -6.75 16.51
C ASP A 435 18.78 -5.81 16.33
N LEU A 436 18.14 -5.87 15.15
CA LEU A 436 16.91 -5.14 14.85
C LEU A 436 15.81 -5.60 15.81
N LYS A 437 15.12 -4.64 16.42
CA LYS A 437 14.13 -4.96 17.46
C LYS A 437 12.84 -5.45 16.79
N GLU A 438 12.47 -6.71 17.01
CA GLU A 438 11.22 -7.28 16.52
C GLU A 438 10.05 -6.91 17.46
N LEU A 439 8.98 -6.31 16.90
CA LEU A 439 7.67 -6.18 17.55
C LEU A 439 6.76 -7.31 17.04
N ASN A 440 6.66 -8.38 17.80
CA ASN A 440 5.79 -9.51 17.49
C ASN A 440 4.32 -9.19 17.80
N LEU A 441 3.44 -9.41 16.82
CA LEU A 441 2.00 -9.18 16.92
C LEU A 441 1.19 -10.43 16.56
N ILE A 442 0.03 -10.59 17.19
CA ILE A 442 -1.05 -11.48 16.74
C ILE A 442 -2.28 -10.62 16.47
N LEU A 443 -2.84 -10.71 15.26
CA LEU A 443 -3.97 -9.90 14.82
C LEU A 443 -5.24 -10.76 14.74
N LYS A 444 -6.27 -10.36 15.48
CA LYS A 444 -7.65 -10.87 15.32
C LYS A 444 -8.57 -9.73 14.94
N ALA A 445 -9.31 -9.88 13.86
CA ALA A 445 -10.37 -8.94 13.47
C ALA A 445 -11.74 -9.63 13.44
N ASP A 446 -12.81 -8.87 13.30
CA ASP A 446 -14.14 -9.40 13.04
C ASP A 446 -14.24 -10.05 11.64
N VAL A 447 -13.91 -9.30 10.59
CA VAL A 447 -14.03 -9.73 9.17
C VAL A 447 -12.68 -9.85 8.48
N GLN A 448 -12.61 -10.69 7.45
CA GLN A 448 -11.41 -10.99 6.68
C GLN A 448 -10.80 -9.74 6.03
N GLY A 449 -11.60 -8.85 5.42
CA GLY A 449 -11.10 -7.63 4.80
C GLY A 449 -10.43 -6.66 5.78
N SER A 450 -10.88 -6.62 7.04
CA SER A 450 -10.25 -5.79 8.09
C SER A 450 -8.85 -6.31 8.47
N VAL A 451 -8.66 -7.63 8.47
CA VAL A 451 -7.31 -8.25 8.63
C VAL A 451 -6.39 -7.77 7.50
N GLU A 452 -6.85 -7.85 6.25
CA GLU A 452 -6.08 -7.48 5.05
C GLU A 452 -5.70 -5.98 5.04
N ALA A 453 -6.65 -5.09 5.39
CA ALA A 453 -6.42 -3.65 5.46
C ALA A 453 -5.39 -3.27 6.55
N ILE A 454 -5.45 -3.91 7.72
CA ILE A 454 -4.49 -3.69 8.81
C ILE A 454 -3.11 -4.20 8.40
N LEU A 455 -2.99 -5.39 7.80
CA LEU A 455 -1.72 -5.94 7.34
C LEU A 455 -1.04 -5.01 6.33
N GLY A 456 -1.75 -4.57 5.28
CA GLY A 456 -1.21 -3.63 4.30
C GLY A 456 -0.79 -2.29 4.91
N SER A 457 -1.49 -1.82 5.94
CA SER A 457 -1.12 -0.60 6.66
C SER A 457 0.13 -0.77 7.54
N LEU A 458 0.35 -1.95 8.12
CA LEU A 458 1.55 -2.27 8.90
C LEU A 458 2.81 -2.45 8.03
N GLU A 459 2.64 -2.88 6.77
CA GLU A 459 3.72 -2.94 5.78
C GLU A 459 4.16 -1.53 5.30
N GLN A 460 3.30 -0.52 5.41
CA GLN A 460 3.60 0.88 5.08
C GLN A 460 4.36 1.64 6.18
N LEU A 461 4.44 1.11 7.41
CA LEU A 461 5.18 1.75 8.51
C LEU A 461 6.70 1.70 8.28
N PRO A 462 7.48 2.70 8.74
CA PRO A 462 8.93 2.72 8.57
C PRO A 462 9.65 1.69 9.45
N GLN A 463 9.88 0.49 8.92
CA GLN A 463 10.50 -0.65 9.64
C GLN A 463 12.04 -0.62 9.71
N GLY A 464 12.66 0.56 9.68
CA GLY A 464 14.13 0.72 9.55
C GLY A 464 14.93 0.37 10.82
N GLU A 465 14.35 0.62 12.01
CA GLU A 465 15.00 0.33 13.30
C GLU A 465 14.24 -0.69 14.16
N VAL A 466 12.92 -0.82 13.94
CA VAL A 466 12.03 -1.77 14.60
C VAL A 466 11.23 -2.49 13.52
N GLN A 467 11.32 -3.82 13.48
CA GLN A 467 10.59 -4.64 12.50
C GLN A 467 9.26 -5.09 13.10
N VAL A 468 8.14 -4.79 12.43
CA VAL A 468 6.82 -5.28 12.82
C VAL A 468 6.60 -6.66 12.23
N ARG A 469 6.26 -7.64 13.07
CA ARG A 469 6.14 -9.04 12.66
C ARG A 469 4.83 -9.65 13.14
N VAL A 470 3.87 -9.81 12.23
CA VAL A 470 2.62 -10.51 12.51
C VAL A 470 2.86 -12.03 12.43
N LEU A 471 2.71 -12.71 13.56
CA LEU A 471 2.92 -14.17 13.69
C LEU A 471 1.69 -14.98 13.29
N LEU A 472 0.51 -14.42 13.52
CA LEU A 472 -0.79 -14.99 13.19
C LEU A 472 -1.77 -13.85 12.90
N SER A 473 -2.54 -14.00 11.82
CA SER A 473 -3.61 -13.09 11.42
C SER A 473 -4.84 -13.93 11.02
N ALA A 474 -6.00 -13.65 11.62
CA ALA A 474 -7.24 -14.39 11.33
C ALA A 474 -8.51 -13.62 11.74
N PRO A 475 -9.66 -13.83 11.07
CA PRO A 475 -10.95 -13.33 11.52
C PRO A 475 -11.50 -14.18 12.70
N GLY A 476 -12.34 -13.57 13.53
CA GLY A 476 -12.99 -14.18 14.70
C GLY A 476 -12.45 -13.72 16.06
N GLU A 477 -12.81 -14.46 17.10
CA GLU A 477 -12.43 -14.13 18.49
C GLU A 477 -10.95 -14.41 18.82
N ILE A 478 -10.48 -13.76 19.88
CA ILE A 478 -9.23 -14.09 20.58
C ILE A 478 -9.49 -15.30 21.48
N THR A 479 -8.77 -16.40 21.24
CA THR A 479 -8.92 -17.70 21.92
C THR A 479 -7.79 -17.96 22.91
N GLU A 480 -7.94 -18.96 23.78
CA GLU A 480 -6.87 -19.40 24.70
C GLU A 480 -5.60 -19.82 23.93
N THR A 481 -5.76 -20.47 22.77
CA THR A 481 -4.63 -20.84 21.90
C THR A 481 -3.89 -19.65 21.26
N ASP A 482 -4.54 -18.50 21.09
CA ASP A 482 -3.85 -17.27 20.66
C ASP A 482 -3.04 -16.67 21.80
N VAL A 483 -3.55 -16.75 23.03
CA VAL A 483 -2.85 -16.31 24.26
C VAL A 483 -1.64 -17.20 24.56
N ASP A 484 -1.76 -18.52 24.39
CA ASP A 484 -0.63 -19.45 24.53
C ASP A 484 0.46 -19.15 23.48
N LEU A 485 0.08 -18.88 22.23
CA LEU A 485 1.03 -18.50 21.17
C LEU A 485 1.70 -17.15 21.46
N ALA A 486 0.95 -16.16 21.98
CA ALA A 486 1.49 -14.88 22.41
C ALA A 486 2.49 -15.02 23.56
N ALA A 487 2.13 -15.76 24.61
CA ALA A 487 2.99 -16.01 25.77
C ALA A 487 4.27 -16.77 25.38
N ALA A 488 4.20 -17.71 24.44
CA ALA A 488 5.36 -18.45 23.94
C ALA A 488 6.28 -17.61 23.03
N SER A 489 5.76 -16.56 22.38
CA SER A 489 6.47 -15.77 21.37
C SER A 489 6.85 -14.35 21.84
N GLY A 490 6.41 -13.93 23.02
CA GLY A 490 6.54 -12.54 23.49
C GLY A 490 5.74 -11.54 22.65
N ALA A 491 4.60 -11.97 22.08
CA ALA A 491 3.79 -11.15 21.17
C ALA A 491 2.68 -10.39 21.89
N VAL A 492 2.31 -9.22 21.37
CA VAL A 492 1.11 -8.48 21.77
C VAL A 492 -0.08 -8.96 20.93
N ILE A 493 -1.24 -9.16 21.55
CA ILE A 493 -2.48 -9.48 20.81
C ILE A 493 -3.23 -8.18 20.51
N VAL A 494 -3.62 -8.02 19.25
CA VAL A 494 -4.39 -6.89 18.72
C VAL A 494 -5.75 -7.42 18.27
N GLY A 495 -6.79 -7.03 18.99
CA GLY A 495 -8.19 -7.26 18.62
C GLY A 495 -8.76 -6.06 17.85
N PHE A 496 -9.43 -6.30 16.74
CA PHE A 496 -10.08 -5.28 15.93
C PHE A 496 -11.59 -5.58 15.77
N ASN A 497 -12.45 -4.74 16.32
CA ASN A 497 -13.92 -4.91 16.38
C ASN A 497 -14.38 -6.31 16.88
N THR A 498 -13.52 -7.04 17.59
CA THR A 498 -13.71 -8.43 18.01
C THR A 498 -13.74 -8.54 19.53
N SER A 499 -13.90 -9.77 20.06
CA SER A 499 -13.94 -10.04 21.51
C SER A 499 -13.14 -11.28 21.89
N MET A 500 -12.88 -11.41 23.19
CA MET A 500 -12.16 -12.54 23.76
C MET A 500 -13.12 -13.67 24.14
N ALA A 501 -12.78 -14.90 23.74
CA ALA A 501 -13.55 -16.09 24.03
C ALA A 501 -13.67 -16.36 25.55
N PRO A 502 -14.72 -17.06 26.03
CA PRO A 502 -14.94 -17.35 27.46
C PRO A 502 -13.88 -18.25 28.11
N GLY A 503 -12.73 -17.66 28.44
CA GLY A 503 -11.55 -18.34 28.99
C GLY A 503 -10.27 -17.56 28.71
N ALA A 504 -10.11 -17.11 27.46
CA ALA A 504 -8.95 -16.39 26.94
C ALA A 504 -8.51 -15.20 27.82
N LYS A 505 -9.47 -14.41 28.33
CA LYS A 505 -9.14 -13.30 29.25
C LYS A 505 -8.45 -13.77 30.53
N ARG A 506 -8.90 -14.87 31.13
CA ARG A 506 -8.26 -15.44 32.35
C ARG A 506 -6.89 -16.04 32.03
N ALA A 507 -6.71 -16.58 30.83
CA ALA A 507 -5.39 -17.02 30.38
C ALA A 507 -4.44 -15.82 30.27
N ALA A 508 -4.86 -14.73 29.62
CA ALA A 508 -4.05 -13.51 29.45
C ALA A 508 -3.71 -12.85 30.80
N ASP A 509 -4.70 -12.71 31.70
CA ASP A 509 -4.50 -12.22 33.07
C ASP A 509 -3.49 -13.09 33.86
N ALA A 510 -3.37 -14.39 33.55
CA ALA A 510 -2.50 -15.34 34.24
C ALA A 510 -1.10 -15.49 33.60
N THR A 511 -0.97 -15.30 32.29
CA THR A 511 0.31 -15.34 31.56
C THR A 511 1.00 -13.98 31.46
N GLY A 512 0.25 -12.88 31.64
CA GLY A 512 0.76 -11.51 31.52
C GLY A 512 0.87 -11.00 30.09
N VAL A 513 0.09 -11.55 29.16
CA VAL A 513 0.04 -11.12 27.75
C VAL A 513 -0.74 -9.81 27.63
N ASP A 514 -0.17 -8.79 26.97
CA ASP A 514 -0.89 -7.56 26.60
C ASP A 514 -1.88 -7.87 25.46
N VAL A 515 -3.14 -7.48 25.66
CA VAL A 515 -4.24 -7.68 24.71
C VAL A 515 -4.97 -6.34 24.57
N ARG A 516 -4.96 -5.78 23.36
CA ARG A 516 -5.56 -4.47 23.08
C ARG A 516 -6.67 -4.58 22.05
N ASP A 517 -7.85 -4.13 22.43
CA ASP A 517 -9.05 -4.10 21.60
C ASP A 517 -9.22 -2.69 20.99
N TYR A 518 -9.47 -2.61 19.67
CA TYR A 518 -9.66 -1.36 18.93
C TYR A 518 -10.88 -1.41 18.00
N ASP A 519 -11.64 -0.32 17.92
CA ASP A 519 -12.80 -0.18 17.01
C ASP A 519 -12.52 0.74 15.80
N VAL A 520 -11.31 1.32 15.71
CA VAL A 520 -10.92 2.31 14.69
C VAL A 520 -9.46 2.12 14.29
N ILE A 521 -9.21 1.86 13.01
CA ILE A 521 -7.89 1.44 12.50
C ILE A 521 -6.76 2.47 12.76
N TYR A 522 -7.05 3.77 12.70
CA TYR A 522 -6.07 4.82 13.01
C TYR A 522 -5.48 4.69 14.43
N LYS A 523 -6.31 4.38 15.43
CA LYS A 523 -5.85 4.23 16.83
C LYS A 523 -4.96 3.01 17.01
N LEU A 524 -5.29 1.91 16.31
CA LEU A 524 -4.50 0.69 16.27
C LEU A 524 -3.10 0.97 15.69
N LEU A 525 -3.03 1.74 14.60
CA LEU A 525 -1.75 2.12 13.98
C LEU A 525 -0.96 3.09 14.85
N GLU A 526 -1.61 4.09 15.45
CA GLU A 526 -1.00 5.06 16.38
C GLU A 526 -0.40 4.36 17.62
N ASP A 527 -1.14 3.46 18.29
CA ASP A 527 -0.65 2.71 19.45
C ASP A 527 0.50 1.76 19.08
N ILE A 528 0.48 1.14 17.89
CA ILE A 528 1.58 0.30 17.40
C ILE A 528 2.82 1.15 17.09
N GLN A 529 2.65 2.32 16.48
CA GLN A 529 3.73 3.26 16.21
C GLN A 529 4.37 3.77 17.53
N LEU A 530 3.55 4.10 18.53
CA LEU A 530 4.00 4.43 19.89
C LEU A 530 4.66 3.24 20.61
N ALA A 531 4.24 2.00 20.36
CA ALA A 531 4.89 0.81 20.89
C ALA A 531 6.27 0.57 20.25
N MET A 532 6.42 0.80 18.94
CA MET A 532 7.70 0.79 18.24
C MET A 532 8.64 1.87 18.79
N GLU A 533 8.16 3.11 18.98
CA GLU A 533 8.91 4.17 19.65
C GLU A 533 9.33 3.82 21.08
N GLY A 534 8.47 3.09 21.80
CA GLY A 534 8.77 2.55 23.14
C GLY A 534 9.90 1.52 23.17
N LEU A 535 10.24 0.88 22.04
CA LEU A 535 11.37 -0.04 21.90
C LEU A 535 12.68 0.68 21.49
N LEU A 536 12.60 1.90 20.95
CA LEU A 536 13.76 2.70 20.58
C LEU A 536 14.57 3.12 21.81
N GLU A 537 15.90 3.20 21.65
CA GLU A 537 16.77 3.67 22.73
C GLU A 537 16.75 5.21 22.77
N PRO A 538 16.54 5.83 23.95
CA PRO A 538 16.50 7.27 24.06
C PRO A 538 17.80 7.96 23.63
N GLU A 539 17.68 9.05 22.87
CA GLU A 539 18.83 9.81 22.36
C GLU A 539 19.37 10.78 23.41
N LEU A 540 20.68 11.01 23.41
CA LEU A 540 21.35 11.97 24.28
C LEU A 540 21.53 13.30 23.55
N VAL A 541 20.47 14.11 23.56
CA VAL A 541 20.44 15.42 22.90
C VAL A 541 21.15 16.48 23.76
N GLU A 542 21.84 17.41 23.12
CA GLU A 542 22.60 18.47 23.79
C GLU A 542 21.73 19.71 24.07
N GLU A 543 21.25 19.83 25.31
CA GLU A 543 20.57 21.05 25.81
C GLU A 543 21.63 22.13 26.12
N ALA A 544 21.64 23.23 25.37
CA ALA A 544 22.51 24.37 25.64
C ALA A 544 22.00 25.17 26.87
N LEU A 545 22.79 25.22 27.94
CA LEU A 545 22.43 25.88 29.19
C LEU A 545 22.78 27.37 29.22
N GLY A 546 23.90 27.76 28.60
CA GLY A 546 24.37 29.13 28.61
C GLY A 546 25.77 29.33 28.05
N GLU A 547 26.18 30.60 27.99
CA GLU A 547 27.51 31.03 27.57
C GLU A 547 28.15 31.98 28.58
N ALA A 548 29.48 31.94 28.66
CA ALA A 548 30.28 32.89 29.42
C ALA A 548 31.60 33.22 28.71
N GLU A 549 32.18 34.37 29.05
CA GLU A 549 33.44 34.87 28.50
C GLU A 549 34.51 34.95 29.59
N VAL A 550 35.71 34.41 29.34
CA VAL A 550 36.85 34.47 30.26
C VAL A 550 37.44 35.87 30.26
N ARG A 551 37.38 36.57 31.40
CA ARG A 551 37.92 37.94 31.57
C ARG A 551 39.25 38.01 32.29
N ALA A 552 39.57 37.01 33.11
CA ALA A 552 40.82 36.91 33.86
C ALA A 552 41.13 35.44 34.18
N VAL A 553 42.41 35.09 34.35
CA VAL A 553 42.83 33.73 34.71
C VAL A 553 43.60 33.75 36.04
N PHE A 554 43.11 33.00 37.02
CA PHE A 554 43.68 32.91 38.37
C PHE A 554 44.32 31.55 38.60
N THR A 555 45.60 31.52 38.99
CA THR A 555 46.30 30.28 39.33
C THR A 555 46.18 29.99 40.83
N ILE A 556 45.69 28.79 41.17
CA ILE A 556 45.47 28.35 42.56
C ILE A 556 46.19 27.01 42.75
N GLY A 557 47.41 27.08 43.27
CA GLY A 557 48.28 25.91 43.44
C GLY A 557 48.74 25.35 42.10
N LYS A 558 48.28 24.15 41.73
CA LYS A 558 48.59 23.50 40.44
C LYS A 558 47.47 23.65 39.40
N SER A 559 46.32 24.20 39.77
CA SER A 559 45.16 24.35 38.89
C SER A 559 44.94 25.81 38.50
N ALA A 560 44.33 26.04 37.34
CA ALA A 560 43.94 27.37 36.89
C ALA A 560 42.40 27.48 36.88
N VAL A 561 41.90 28.62 37.36
CA VAL A 561 40.48 28.96 37.48
C VAL A 561 40.22 30.18 36.61
N ALA A 562 39.27 30.09 35.70
CA ALA A 562 38.88 31.21 34.86
C ALA A 562 37.85 32.09 35.59
N GLY A 563 38.12 33.39 35.68
CA GLY A 563 37.15 34.40 36.05
C GLY A 563 36.29 34.74 34.83
N CYS A 564 35.04 34.29 34.85
CA CYS A 564 34.12 34.36 33.71
C CYS A 564 32.91 35.24 34.00
N TYR A 565 32.45 35.97 32.98
CA TYR A 565 31.19 36.72 33.00
C TYR A 565 30.14 35.96 32.18
N VAL A 566 28.98 35.63 32.76
CA VAL A 566 27.92 34.89 32.06
C VAL A 566 27.20 35.84 31.10
N THR A 567 27.31 35.58 29.80
CA THR A 567 26.79 36.42 28.71
C THR A 567 25.38 36.03 28.28
N ASN A 568 25.02 34.75 28.38
CA ASN A 568 23.68 34.24 28.04
C ASN A 568 23.33 32.98 28.85
N GLY A 569 22.03 32.71 29.04
CA GLY A 569 21.53 31.56 29.79
C GLY A 569 22.03 31.50 31.24
N LYS A 570 22.48 30.32 31.66
CA LYS A 570 23.10 30.07 32.96
C LYS A 570 24.20 29.00 32.90
N LEU A 571 25.19 29.13 33.78
CA LEU A 571 26.14 28.07 34.07
C LEU A 571 25.63 27.26 35.27
N GLN A 572 25.76 25.94 35.21
CA GLN A 572 25.39 25.03 36.30
C GLN A 572 26.56 24.10 36.62
N ARG A 573 26.79 23.81 37.91
CA ARG A 573 27.83 22.87 38.33
C ARG A 573 27.48 21.44 37.87
N ASN A 574 28.48 20.66 37.47
CA ASN A 574 28.34 19.33 36.85
C ASN A 574 27.61 19.32 35.49
N CYS A 575 27.62 20.43 34.74
CA CYS A 575 27.32 20.41 33.30
C CYS A 575 28.56 20.06 32.48
N LYS A 576 28.40 19.83 31.17
CA LYS A 576 29.53 19.78 30.23
C LYS A 576 29.81 21.17 29.68
N VAL A 577 31.09 21.45 29.40
CA VAL A 577 31.55 22.71 28.83
C VAL A 577 32.48 22.48 27.66
N ARG A 578 32.35 23.36 26.66
CA ARG A 578 33.28 23.53 25.54
C ARG A 578 33.92 24.90 25.62
N VAL A 579 35.25 24.94 25.54
CA VAL A 579 36.04 26.17 25.54
C VAL A 579 36.48 26.46 24.11
N PHE A 580 36.07 27.61 23.58
CA PHE A 580 36.36 28.06 22.23
C PHE A 580 37.31 29.26 22.24
N ARG A 581 38.36 29.21 21.42
CA ARG A 581 39.29 30.32 21.19
C ARG A 581 39.05 30.89 19.80
N GLY A 582 38.35 32.01 19.73
CA GLY A 582 37.86 32.59 18.47
C GLY A 582 36.80 31.71 17.80
N LYS A 583 37.24 30.71 17.02
CA LYS A 583 36.39 29.71 16.34
C LYS A 583 36.81 28.25 16.58
N GLU A 584 37.95 28.01 17.23
CA GLU A 584 38.49 26.66 17.44
C GLU A 584 38.08 26.11 18.81
N LYS A 585 37.64 24.84 18.88
CA LYS A 585 37.32 24.15 20.14
C LYS A 585 38.61 23.65 20.80
N VAL A 586 39.07 24.35 21.83
CA VAL A 586 40.34 24.07 22.54
C VAL A 586 40.18 23.00 23.61
N TYR A 587 39.01 22.93 24.25
CA TYR A 587 38.73 21.94 25.30
C TYR A 587 37.26 21.54 25.33
N GLU A 588 37.00 20.33 25.80
CA GLU A 588 35.67 19.80 26.10
C GLU A 588 35.76 18.85 27.31
N GLY A 589 34.87 19.02 28.28
CA GLY A 589 34.86 18.22 29.50
C GLY A 589 33.74 18.64 30.46
N ASP A 590 33.84 18.21 31.72
CA ASP A 590 32.86 18.47 32.76
C ASP A 590 33.25 19.69 33.62
N LEU A 591 32.27 20.41 34.17
CA LEU A 591 32.47 21.59 35.02
C LEU A 591 32.45 21.21 36.51
N ASP A 592 33.63 20.92 37.05
CA ASP A 592 33.83 20.38 38.40
C ASP A 592 33.62 21.43 39.51
N SER A 593 34.00 22.69 39.26
CA SER A 593 33.97 23.79 40.25
C SER A 593 33.30 25.04 39.67
N LEU A 594 32.25 25.52 40.34
CA LEU A 594 31.59 26.79 40.06
C LEU A 594 31.51 27.63 41.34
N ARG A 595 32.16 28.79 41.37
CA ARG A 595 32.29 29.65 42.56
C ARG A 595 31.89 31.09 42.29
N ARG A 596 31.40 31.80 43.32
CA ARG A 596 31.13 33.24 43.27
C ARG A 596 31.53 33.88 44.59
N ASN A 597 32.35 34.93 44.54
CA ASN A 597 32.79 35.73 45.70
C ASN A 597 33.33 34.93 46.91
N LYS A 598 33.93 33.75 46.63
CA LYS A 598 34.49 32.71 47.53
C LYS A 598 33.58 31.51 47.85
N ASP A 599 32.26 31.61 47.62
CA ASP A 599 31.32 30.51 47.90
C ASP A 599 31.18 29.55 46.70
N ASP A 600 31.01 28.26 46.98
CA ASP A 600 30.64 27.24 45.99
C ASP A 600 29.13 27.36 45.67
N VAL A 601 28.80 27.58 44.40
CA VAL A 601 27.42 27.82 43.94
C VAL A 601 26.93 26.73 42.98
N LYS A 602 25.63 26.43 43.02
CA LYS A 602 25.03 25.40 42.15
C LYS A 602 24.83 25.90 40.71
N GLU A 603 24.45 27.16 40.55
CA GLU A 603 24.26 27.81 39.26
C GLU A 603 24.56 29.32 39.33
N VAL A 604 24.86 29.91 38.16
CA VAL A 604 25.09 31.35 37.97
C VAL A 604 24.36 31.80 36.71
N ALA A 605 23.46 32.76 36.85
CA ALA A 605 22.68 33.33 35.74
C ALA A 605 23.46 34.41 34.97
N THR A 606 22.96 34.74 33.78
CA THR A 606 23.42 35.88 32.95
C THR A 606 23.61 37.17 33.75
N GLY A 607 24.68 37.91 33.44
CA GLY A 607 24.97 39.21 34.06
C GLY A 607 25.79 39.14 35.35
N PHE A 608 26.16 37.93 35.82
CA PHE A 608 27.00 37.74 37.00
C PHE A 608 28.38 37.18 36.67
N GLU A 609 29.36 37.53 37.50
CA GLU A 609 30.72 37.00 37.46
C GLU A 609 30.87 35.76 38.34
N CYS A 610 31.68 34.82 37.89
CA CYS A 610 31.95 33.54 38.55
C CYS A 610 33.37 33.04 38.27
N GLY A 611 33.87 32.15 39.14
CA GLY A 611 35.08 31.36 38.92
C GLY A 611 34.71 29.96 38.43
N ILE A 612 35.20 29.58 37.25
CA ILE A 612 35.05 28.24 36.65
C ILE A 612 36.36 27.47 36.83
N GLY A 613 36.27 26.23 37.33
CA GLY A 613 37.39 25.29 37.40
C GLY A 613 37.01 23.94 36.80
N THR A 614 37.97 23.34 36.09
CA THR A 614 37.86 22.05 35.38
C THR A 614 39.14 21.25 35.62
N ASP A 615 39.05 20.06 36.19
CA ASP A 615 40.19 19.31 36.74
C ASP A 615 41.22 18.87 35.68
N ARG A 616 40.83 18.81 34.40
CA ARG A 616 41.68 18.37 33.28
C ARG A 616 42.13 19.48 32.32
N PHE A 617 41.80 20.75 32.60
CA PHE A 617 42.19 21.87 31.74
C PHE A 617 42.69 23.09 32.52
N THR A 618 43.94 23.46 32.22
CA THR A 618 44.64 24.62 32.81
C THR A 618 45.01 25.68 31.77
N GLY A 619 44.65 25.48 30.49
CA GLY A 619 45.11 26.27 29.34
C GLY A 619 44.28 27.51 29.02
N TRP A 620 43.57 28.06 30.01
CA TRP A 620 42.68 29.22 29.90
C TRP A 620 43.41 30.47 29.41
N GLN A 621 42.75 31.26 28.56
CA GLN A 621 43.20 32.59 28.12
C GLN A 621 42.05 33.60 28.20
N GLU A 622 42.38 34.87 28.37
CA GLU A 622 41.42 35.97 28.36
C GLU A 622 40.83 36.12 26.94
N GLY A 623 39.51 36.24 26.83
CA GLY A 623 38.77 36.18 25.56
C GLY A 623 38.37 34.78 25.07
N ASP A 624 38.69 33.71 25.81
CA ASP A 624 38.08 32.39 25.56
C ASP A 624 36.57 32.43 25.85
N ARG A 625 35.76 31.80 24.99
CA ARG A 625 34.31 31.63 25.19
C ARG A 625 33.99 30.23 25.69
N VAL A 626 33.24 30.15 26.78
CA VAL A 626 32.78 28.91 27.39
C VAL A 626 31.30 28.71 27.05
N SER A 627 30.98 27.64 26.34
CA SER A 627 29.61 27.19 26.09
C SER A 627 29.30 26.02 27.02
N ALA A 628 28.24 26.14 27.82
CA ALA A 628 27.78 25.12 28.74
C ALA A 628 26.55 24.40 28.17
N PHE A 629 26.57 23.07 28.26
CA PHE A 629 25.51 22.21 27.76
C PHE A 629 25.32 20.99 28.67
N LYS A 630 24.20 20.31 28.49
CA LYS A 630 23.84 19.10 29.23
C LYS A 630 23.34 18.05 28.25
N LEU A 631 23.79 16.81 28.42
CA LEU A 631 23.18 15.68 27.75
C LEU A 631 21.83 15.39 28.43
N VAL A 632 20.75 15.52 27.68
CA VAL A 632 19.39 15.23 28.12
C VAL A 632 18.86 14.05 27.33
N THR A 633 18.35 13.07 28.05
CA THR A 633 17.74 11.86 27.50
C THR A 633 16.37 12.19 26.92
N GLN A 634 16.26 12.24 25.60
CA GLN A 634 15.01 12.48 24.87
C GLN A 634 14.51 11.17 24.25
N ARG A 635 13.20 10.91 24.30
CA ARG A 635 12.62 9.78 23.55
C ARG A 635 12.76 10.04 22.06
N ARG A 636 13.22 9.04 21.32
CA ARG A 636 13.25 9.07 19.85
C ARG A 636 11.85 8.77 19.34
N THR A 637 11.41 9.56 18.37
CA THR A 637 10.23 9.24 17.55
C THR A 637 10.66 8.44 16.33
N LEU A 638 9.75 7.69 15.72
CA LEU A 638 10.01 7.07 14.42
C LEU A 638 10.16 8.17 13.36
N SER A 639 11.32 8.21 12.70
CA SER A 639 11.53 9.09 11.55
C SER A 639 10.79 8.52 10.33
N THR A 640 9.81 9.27 9.85
CA THR A 640 9.21 9.13 8.51
C THR A 640 10.22 9.41 7.41
#